data_AF-A0A2S8GNS0-F1
#
_entry.id   AF-A0A2S8GNS0-F1
#
_cell.length_a   1.000
_cell.length_b   1.000
_cell.length_c   1.000
_cell.angle_alpha   90.00
_cell.angle_beta   90.00
_cell.angle_gamma   90.00
#
_symmetry.space_group_name_H-M   'P 1'
#
loop_
_entity.id
_entity.type
_entity.pdbx_description
1 polymer ?
#
loop_
_entity_poly.entity_id
_entity_poly.type
_entity_poly.pdbx_seq_one_letter_code
_entity_poly.pdbx_strand_id
1 'polypeptide(L)'
;MHRPVRYLLVCCLALAPLTAIAAAAEENPDRVVQPGVPQGKITSGKFTDSKIFPGTVRDYSVYVPAQYDGSEPAALMVFQDGGGFANPKGAYRVPVVFDNLIHQKKMPVTIAVFVNPGAIPATIPGGKTLSNRSFEYDSMGDRYATFLIDEFLPVALKDLNVSKDPAQRGIAGGSSGGIAAFTVAWERPDQFGKVLSNIGSYTNIRGGWAYPGLIRKTKDNPKALKVYLQDGVNDLSNLHGSWPLGNHDMAAALQFAGYPYKLVFTEGGHSGKWAGEVLPEALTWLWDDKAESTNVPIVNTKPKWEPHPDAVVQEGVPQGTVHQMEPWESKIFPGTTRDWSIYVPAQYKADEPAALMVFQDGERMRDVKGRWRIPTVFDNLIARGDMPPTIAVFINPGQDKTKEAKNGKFSNRGYEYDSLGDRYVRFLTEEILPEVRKQYNISDDPNLHAIGGSSSGAICAFTAAWERDDVFRKVYSSVGSFTNLRGGNVYPALVRKTEQKPIRMYMADTSGDVDNAFGSWPWANQRMHSALVYMGYDHKFDWAEGYAHNSDFGSSKFPEAMKWLWRDETPVPVINTKDDLGSDFTLLNLLIPGESWELVAEDLGFADALCADKDGNLYYCDMRAPAVVRINAADGSKTEIAKESVSGLEFSPDGSVLYACQGSQNRVISINPKSGEVKTVAEGVKPNDLAVTKDGFILITETQAKQVTRIDPKTGEVTPVDVGINKPNGIALSNDGGTLAVSDYGGDHTWTFRVNPGGVLDAKQPTMPMRLAIDEKGEFRFNEAPPYVASSRGDGMAVDKAGRFYVTSDLGVQVFDPTCRPCGVLPKVDKDQPLTTCMLAGEDHSTLYIAHGKKIYRRKLTVTK
;
A
#
# COMPACT_ATOMS: atom_id res chain seq x y z
N MET A 1 32.55 55.38 -37.13
CA MET A 1 32.68 55.73 -38.56
C MET A 1 32.86 54.42 -39.32
N HIS A 2 32.21 54.29 -40.48
CA HIS A 2 32.26 53.20 -41.47
C HIS A 2 31.15 52.13 -41.49
N ARG A 3 30.55 52.14 -42.69
CA ARG A 3 29.55 51.25 -43.28
C ARG A 3 30.10 49.83 -43.51
N PRO A 4 29.20 48.84 -43.66
CA PRO A 4 29.53 47.45 -43.95
C PRO A 4 29.66 47.18 -45.47
N VAL A 5 30.48 46.19 -45.82
CA VAL A 5 30.50 45.55 -47.15
C VAL A 5 29.82 44.19 -47.04
N ARG A 6 29.15 43.81 -48.13
CA ARG A 6 28.06 42.84 -48.23
C ARG A 6 28.43 41.77 -49.27
N TYR A 7 27.90 40.55 -49.04
CA TYR A 7 27.64 39.44 -49.96
C TYR A 7 28.69 38.34 -50.20
N LEU A 8 28.31 37.10 -49.87
CA LEU A 8 27.90 36.07 -50.85
C LEU A 8 26.93 35.08 -50.16
N LEU A 9 25.66 35.03 -50.60
CA LEU A 9 25.01 33.96 -51.38
C LEU A 9 24.44 32.81 -50.52
N VAL A 10 23.12 32.84 -50.28
CA VAL A 10 22.33 31.66 -49.91
C VAL A 10 21.07 31.64 -50.78
N CYS A 11 20.86 30.53 -51.47
CA CYS A 11 19.75 30.25 -52.37
C CYS A 11 18.40 30.35 -51.66
N CYS A 12 17.45 31.05 -52.28
CA CYS A 12 16.04 30.99 -51.92
C CYS A 12 15.42 29.69 -52.45
N LEU A 13 15.12 28.74 -51.55
CA LEU A 13 14.12 27.70 -51.77
C LEU A 13 12.84 28.15 -51.06
N ALA A 14 11.79 28.36 -51.83
CA ALA A 14 10.46 28.67 -51.32
C ALA A 14 9.90 27.46 -50.55
N LEU A 15 9.89 27.54 -49.23
CA LEU A 15 9.14 26.62 -48.37
C LEU A 15 7.69 27.12 -48.30
N ALA A 16 6.80 26.46 -49.03
CA ALA A 16 5.37 26.51 -48.75
C ALA A 16 5.11 25.94 -47.35
N PRO A 17 4.17 26.49 -46.56
CA PRO A 17 3.83 25.92 -45.27
C PRO A 17 3.10 24.59 -45.52
N LEU A 18 3.76 23.47 -45.25
CA LEU A 18 3.07 22.21 -45.03
C LEU A 18 2.27 22.35 -43.74
N THR A 19 1.02 22.78 -43.87
CA THR A 19 0.01 22.48 -42.86
C THR A 19 -0.16 20.98 -42.84
N ALA A 20 0.47 20.31 -41.88
CA ALA A 20 0.13 18.95 -41.52
C ALA A 20 -1.31 18.98 -40.99
N ILE A 21 -2.27 18.66 -41.86
CA ILE A 21 -3.60 18.26 -41.44
C ILE A 21 -3.38 16.95 -40.69
N ALA A 22 -3.43 16.99 -39.37
CA ALA A 22 -3.63 15.78 -38.59
C ALA A 22 -4.96 15.18 -39.09
N ALA A 23 -4.89 14.05 -39.80
CA ALA A 23 -6.07 13.28 -40.09
C ALA A 23 -6.68 12.87 -38.74
N ALA A 24 -7.84 13.43 -38.40
CA ALA A 24 -8.59 12.97 -37.24
C ALA A 24 -8.87 11.49 -37.45
N ALA A 25 -8.44 10.63 -36.53
CA ALA A 25 -8.77 9.21 -36.57
C ALA A 25 -10.30 9.09 -36.65
N GLU A 26 -10.81 8.40 -37.68
CA GLU A 26 -12.24 8.18 -37.81
C GLU A 26 -12.76 7.40 -36.60
N GLU A 27 -13.83 7.90 -35.99
CA GLU A 27 -14.46 7.29 -34.82
C GLU A 27 -14.96 5.88 -35.18
N ASN A 28 -14.69 4.88 -34.33
CA ASN A 28 -15.15 3.51 -34.54
C ASN A 28 -16.68 3.50 -34.82
N PRO A 29 -17.13 2.96 -35.96
CA PRO A 29 -18.53 3.03 -36.38
C PRO A 29 -19.48 2.37 -35.37
N ASP A 30 -19.02 1.34 -34.65
CA ASP A 30 -19.84 0.65 -33.65
C ASP A 30 -20.10 1.51 -32.40
N ARG A 31 -19.43 2.66 -32.25
CA ARG A 31 -19.65 3.65 -31.17
C ARG A 31 -20.58 4.80 -31.58
N VAL A 32 -21.09 4.77 -32.80
CA VAL A 32 -22.01 5.76 -33.37
C VAL A 32 -23.33 5.07 -33.72
N VAL A 33 -24.45 5.76 -33.53
CA VAL A 33 -25.77 5.23 -33.89
C VAL A 33 -25.82 5.00 -35.40
N GLN A 34 -26.05 3.75 -35.80
CA GLN A 34 -26.09 3.37 -37.21
C GLN A 34 -27.52 3.42 -37.77
N PRO A 35 -27.73 3.96 -38.98
CA PRO A 35 -29.04 3.94 -39.63
C PRO A 35 -29.59 2.52 -39.77
N GLY A 36 -30.85 2.32 -39.37
CA GLY A 36 -31.52 1.02 -39.47
C GLY A 36 -31.23 0.03 -38.33
N VAL A 37 -30.35 0.38 -37.37
CA VAL A 37 -30.11 -0.45 -36.18
C VAL A 37 -31.17 -0.17 -35.10
N PRO A 38 -31.97 -1.19 -34.70
CA PRO A 38 -32.95 -1.05 -33.62
C PRO A 38 -32.30 -0.59 -32.31
N GLN A 39 -32.92 0.38 -31.63
CA GLN A 39 -32.39 0.98 -30.41
C GLN A 39 -33.11 0.42 -29.17
N GLY A 40 -32.34 -0.05 -28.19
CA GLY A 40 -32.86 -0.48 -26.90
C GLY A 40 -33.41 0.66 -26.04
N LYS A 41 -33.96 0.29 -24.88
CA LYS A 41 -34.58 1.22 -23.92
C LYS A 41 -33.85 1.18 -22.59
N ILE A 42 -33.66 2.34 -21.98
CA ILE A 42 -33.08 2.47 -20.63
C ILE A 42 -34.17 2.88 -19.65
N THR A 43 -34.25 2.17 -18.52
CA THR A 43 -35.01 2.58 -17.33
C THR A 43 -34.05 2.90 -16.20
N SER A 44 -34.44 3.80 -15.29
CA SER A 44 -33.62 4.20 -14.14
C SER A 44 -34.34 3.92 -12.83
N GLY A 45 -33.58 3.64 -11.79
CA GLY A 45 -34.09 3.42 -10.45
C GLY A 45 -33.08 3.81 -9.37
N LYS A 46 -33.52 3.74 -8.11
CA LYS A 46 -32.70 3.97 -6.93
C LYS A 46 -32.87 2.77 -5.99
N PHE A 47 -31.77 2.34 -5.38
CA PHE A 47 -31.75 1.26 -4.40
C PHE A 47 -31.27 1.81 -3.05
N THR A 48 -32.06 1.61 -1.99
CA THR A 48 -31.88 2.21 -0.65
C THR A 48 -31.82 1.20 0.49
N ASP A 49 -32.14 -0.07 0.22
CA ASP A 49 -32.55 -1.01 1.27
C ASP A 49 -31.49 -2.10 1.52
N SER A 50 -30.20 -1.77 1.34
CA SER A 50 -29.12 -2.75 1.54
C SER A 50 -28.99 -3.17 3.00
N LYS A 51 -28.87 -4.47 3.25
CA LYS A 51 -28.50 -5.03 4.57
C LYS A 51 -27.00 -5.30 4.65
N ILE A 52 -26.37 -5.62 3.52
CA ILE A 52 -24.92 -5.85 3.42
C ILE A 52 -24.12 -4.54 3.52
N PHE A 53 -24.63 -3.46 2.93
CA PHE A 53 -24.05 -2.11 3.03
C PHE A 53 -25.07 -1.14 3.66
N PRO A 54 -25.29 -1.23 4.98
CA PRO A 54 -26.37 -0.49 5.65
C PRO A 54 -26.23 1.01 5.47
N GLY A 55 -27.38 1.69 5.31
CA GLY A 55 -27.46 3.15 5.17
C GLY A 55 -27.06 3.71 3.80
N THR A 56 -26.63 2.84 2.87
CA THR A 56 -26.25 3.27 1.52
C THR A 56 -27.44 3.50 0.59
N VAL A 57 -27.29 4.48 -0.28
CA VAL A 57 -28.19 4.77 -1.39
C VAL A 57 -27.38 4.78 -2.68
N ARG A 58 -27.95 4.21 -3.75
CA ARG A 58 -27.31 4.17 -5.08
C ARG A 58 -28.32 4.28 -6.21
N ASP A 59 -27.92 4.94 -7.29
CA ASP A 59 -28.69 4.99 -8.52
C ASP A 59 -28.27 3.86 -9.45
N TYR A 60 -29.22 3.35 -10.22
CA TYR A 60 -28.95 2.35 -11.25
C TYR A 60 -29.81 2.60 -12.49
N SER A 61 -29.42 1.97 -13.59
CA SER A 61 -30.25 1.90 -14.80
C SER A 61 -30.14 0.54 -15.47
N VAL A 62 -31.15 0.19 -16.26
CA VAL A 62 -31.25 -1.10 -16.96
C VAL A 62 -31.53 -0.82 -18.43
N TYR A 63 -30.66 -1.31 -19.29
CA TYR A 63 -30.84 -1.29 -20.74
C TYR A 63 -31.41 -2.63 -21.22
N VAL A 64 -32.49 -2.56 -21.99
CA VAL A 64 -33.12 -3.70 -22.64
C VAL A 64 -33.01 -3.51 -24.16
N PRO A 65 -32.34 -4.41 -24.89
CA PRO A 65 -32.18 -4.30 -26.34
C PRO A 65 -33.52 -4.46 -27.06
N ALA A 66 -33.69 -3.83 -28.22
CA ALA A 66 -34.95 -3.87 -28.98
C ALA A 66 -35.36 -5.28 -29.45
N GLN A 67 -34.38 -6.19 -29.56
CA GLN A 67 -34.52 -7.57 -29.99
C GLN A 67 -35.01 -8.50 -28.87
N TYR A 68 -35.09 -8.03 -27.63
CA TYR A 68 -35.57 -8.81 -26.50
C TYR A 68 -37.11 -8.84 -26.47
N ASP A 69 -37.68 -10.04 -26.50
CA ASP A 69 -39.13 -10.30 -26.40
C ASP A 69 -39.53 -11.13 -25.18
N GLY A 70 -38.56 -11.57 -24.37
CA GLY A 70 -38.76 -12.37 -23.15
C GLY A 70 -39.03 -13.86 -23.39
N SER A 71 -39.11 -14.33 -24.64
CA SER A 71 -39.36 -15.74 -24.95
C SER A 71 -38.17 -16.63 -24.59
N GLU A 72 -36.94 -16.14 -24.84
CA GLU A 72 -35.68 -16.80 -24.50
C GLU A 72 -34.91 -15.96 -23.46
N PRO A 73 -34.14 -16.60 -22.55
CA PRO A 73 -33.34 -15.88 -21.58
C PRO A 73 -32.22 -15.09 -22.26
N ALA A 74 -32.20 -13.77 -22.07
CA ALA A 74 -31.14 -12.90 -22.58
C ALA A 74 -29.82 -13.09 -21.79
N ALA A 75 -28.68 -12.86 -22.44
CA ALA A 75 -27.42 -12.71 -21.74
C ALA A 75 -27.47 -11.47 -20.82
N LEU A 76 -26.62 -11.43 -19.79
CA LEU A 76 -26.53 -10.32 -18.84
C LEU A 76 -25.14 -9.71 -18.85
N MET A 77 -25.05 -8.39 -18.79
CA MET A 77 -23.80 -7.70 -18.47
C MET A 77 -24.02 -6.63 -17.39
N VAL A 78 -23.26 -6.71 -16.29
CA VAL A 78 -23.36 -5.75 -15.18
C VAL A 78 -22.18 -4.78 -15.22
N PHE A 79 -22.44 -3.48 -15.16
CA PHE A 79 -21.43 -2.42 -15.23
C PHE A 79 -21.35 -1.65 -13.92
N GLN A 80 -20.16 -1.64 -13.33
CA GLN A 80 -19.81 -0.80 -12.18
C GLN A 80 -19.61 0.65 -12.61
N ASP A 81 -19.82 1.61 -11.69
CA ASP A 81 -19.89 3.04 -12.02
C ASP A 81 -20.84 3.31 -13.20
N GLY A 82 -21.99 2.66 -13.15
CA GLY A 82 -22.89 2.45 -14.28
C GLY A 82 -23.29 3.71 -15.04
N GLY A 83 -23.40 4.86 -14.37
CA GLY A 83 -23.75 6.13 -15.01
C GLY A 83 -22.77 6.54 -16.13
N GLY A 84 -21.48 6.23 -15.98
CA GLY A 84 -20.47 6.51 -17.01
C GLY A 84 -20.59 5.62 -18.24
N PHE A 85 -20.95 4.34 -18.02
CA PHE A 85 -21.14 3.35 -19.10
C PHE A 85 -22.47 3.54 -19.84
N ALA A 86 -23.53 3.87 -19.12
CA ALA A 86 -24.88 4.08 -19.66
C ALA A 86 -25.02 5.35 -20.52
N ASN A 87 -24.10 6.31 -20.38
CA ASN A 87 -24.19 7.58 -21.08
C ASN A 87 -23.87 7.42 -22.59
N PRO A 88 -24.84 7.59 -23.51
CA PRO A 88 -24.62 7.44 -24.96
C PRO A 88 -23.74 8.54 -25.56
N LYS A 89 -23.47 9.62 -24.81
CA LYS A 89 -22.53 10.70 -25.17
C LYS A 89 -21.22 10.61 -24.39
N GLY A 90 -21.07 9.61 -23.53
CA GLY A 90 -19.88 9.39 -22.72
C GLY A 90 -18.73 8.75 -23.49
N ALA A 91 -17.71 8.31 -22.75
CA ALA A 91 -16.57 7.62 -23.34
C ALA A 91 -16.92 6.22 -23.85
N TYR A 92 -17.70 5.46 -23.07
CA TYR A 92 -18.02 4.05 -23.36
C TYR A 92 -19.21 3.88 -24.30
N ARG A 93 -20.31 4.65 -24.08
CA ARG A 93 -21.53 4.61 -24.90
C ARG A 93 -22.11 3.21 -25.06
N VAL A 94 -22.14 2.44 -23.96
CA VAL A 94 -22.54 1.01 -23.97
C VAL A 94 -23.85 0.76 -24.71
N PRO A 95 -24.94 1.54 -24.53
CA PRO A 95 -26.20 1.29 -25.24
C PRO A 95 -26.03 1.28 -26.78
N VAL A 96 -25.27 2.22 -27.32
CA VAL A 96 -25.03 2.34 -28.77
C VAL A 96 -24.18 1.17 -29.27
N VAL A 97 -23.13 0.81 -28.53
CA VAL A 97 -22.26 -0.33 -28.87
C VAL A 97 -23.06 -1.64 -28.83
N PHE A 98 -23.92 -1.82 -27.82
CA PHE A 98 -24.78 -2.99 -27.71
C PHE A 98 -25.77 -3.08 -28.86
N ASP A 99 -26.49 -2.00 -29.17
CA ASP A 99 -27.43 -1.95 -30.30
C ASP A 99 -26.76 -2.43 -31.61
N ASN A 100 -25.56 -1.89 -31.90
CA ASN A 100 -24.80 -2.20 -33.09
C ASN A 100 -24.29 -3.65 -33.11
N LEU A 101 -23.65 -4.12 -32.05
CA LEU A 101 -23.05 -5.46 -32.01
C LEU A 101 -24.11 -6.57 -31.93
N ILE A 102 -25.23 -6.35 -31.23
CA ILE A 102 -26.37 -7.28 -31.19
C ILE A 102 -26.99 -7.39 -32.59
N HIS A 103 -27.21 -6.26 -33.26
CA HIS A 103 -27.74 -6.27 -34.63
C HIS A 103 -26.83 -7.02 -35.61
N GLN A 104 -25.51 -6.86 -35.46
CA GLN A 104 -24.50 -7.57 -36.25
C GLN A 104 -24.30 -9.03 -35.85
N LYS A 105 -24.95 -9.51 -34.77
CA LYS A 105 -24.76 -10.85 -34.19
C LYS A 105 -23.31 -11.13 -33.74
N LYS A 106 -22.55 -10.08 -33.43
CA LYS A 106 -21.21 -10.17 -32.83
C LYS A 106 -21.26 -10.37 -31.31
N MET A 107 -22.43 -10.13 -30.71
CA MET A 107 -22.74 -10.49 -29.34
C MET A 107 -24.19 -11.00 -29.25
N PRO A 108 -24.54 -11.86 -28.27
CA PRO A 108 -25.91 -12.31 -28.07
C PRO A 108 -26.82 -11.16 -27.64
N VAL A 109 -28.15 -11.34 -27.74
CA VAL A 109 -29.13 -10.41 -27.14
C VAL A 109 -28.82 -10.31 -25.64
N THR A 110 -28.37 -9.13 -25.22
CA THR A 110 -27.80 -8.91 -23.88
C THR A 110 -28.50 -7.73 -23.20
N ILE A 111 -29.00 -7.97 -21.98
CA ILE A 111 -29.49 -6.93 -21.06
C ILE A 111 -28.31 -6.37 -20.28
N ALA A 112 -28.21 -5.05 -20.15
CA ALA A 112 -27.18 -4.39 -19.35
C ALA A 112 -27.76 -3.78 -18.08
N VAL A 113 -27.12 -4.02 -16.94
CA VAL A 113 -27.43 -3.38 -15.66
C VAL A 113 -26.28 -2.47 -15.29
N PHE A 114 -26.56 -1.19 -15.10
CA PHE A 114 -25.60 -0.15 -14.76
C PHE A 114 -25.83 0.28 -13.32
N VAL A 115 -24.88 -0.01 -12.43
CA VAL A 115 -25.01 0.30 -10.99
C VAL A 115 -23.92 1.25 -10.54
N ASN A 116 -24.30 2.35 -9.87
CA ASN A 116 -23.34 3.22 -9.19
C ASN A 116 -23.00 2.65 -7.79
N PRO A 117 -21.82 2.97 -7.24
CA PRO A 117 -21.49 2.60 -5.87
C PRO A 117 -22.45 3.23 -4.85
N GLY A 118 -22.58 2.59 -3.69
CA GLY A 118 -23.30 3.16 -2.56
C GLY A 118 -22.70 4.46 -2.05
N ALA A 119 -23.56 5.34 -1.53
CA ALA A 119 -23.16 6.50 -0.73
C ALA A 119 -24.03 6.56 0.52
N ILE A 120 -23.46 6.98 1.65
CA ILE A 120 -24.17 7.13 2.93
C ILE A 120 -24.51 8.62 3.10
N PRO A 121 -25.77 9.03 2.90
CA PRO A 121 -26.16 10.44 3.04
C PRO A 121 -26.00 10.89 4.48
N ALA A 122 -25.45 12.09 4.69
CA ALA A 122 -25.46 12.73 5.99
C ALA A 122 -26.90 13.12 6.39
N THR A 123 -27.21 12.98 7.68
CA THR A 123 -28.52 13.32 8.25
C THR A 123 -28.49 14.55 9.15
N ILE A 124 -27.28 15.03 9.51
CA ILE A 124 -27.09 16.26 10.27
C ILE A 124 -26.84 17.48 9.36
N PRO A 125 -27.24 18.70 9.78
CA PRO A 125 -26.96 19.92 9.01
C PRO A 125 -25.45 20.14 8.77
N GLY A 126 -25.08 20.40 7.51
CA GLY A 126 -23.69 20.64 7.12
C GLY A 126 -22.80 19.38 7.04
N GLY A 127 -23.35 18.20 7.34
CA GLY A 127 -22.67 16.93 7.12
C GLY A 127 -22.51 16.60 5.63
N LYS A 128 -21.43 15.93 5.27
CA LYS A 128 -21.14 15.48 3.91
C LYS A 128 -21.53 14.02 3.72
N THR A 129 -22.04 13.71 2.54
CA THR A 129 -22.28 12.33 2.11
C THR A 129 -20.97 11.56 2.03
N LEU A 130 -20.88 10.43 2.72
CA LEU A 130 -19.72 9.55 2.68
C LEU A 130 -19.83 8.61 1.46
N SER A 131 -18.81 8.61 0.60
CA SER A 131 -18.76 7.66 -0.51
C SER A 131 -18.41 6.26 0.00
N ASN A 132 -19.17 5.25 -0.40
CA ASN A 132 -18.86 3.85 -0.09
C ASN A 132 -18.05 3.17 -1.21
N ARG A 133 -17.71 3.90 -2.29
CA ARG A 133 -17.15 3.32 -3.52
C ARG A 133 -15.92 2.46 -3.27
N SER A 134 -14.91 2.96 -2.56
CA SER A 134 -13.69 2.18 -2.33
C SER A 134 -13.95 0.96 -1.44
N PHE A 135 -14.78 1.11 -0.41
CA PHE A 135 -15.11 0.00 0.48
C PHE A 135 -15.93 -1.09 -0.23
N GLU A 136 -16.85 -0.72 -1.13
CA GLU A 136 -17.61 -1.67 -1.94
C GLU A 136 -16.76 -2.32 -3.03
N TYR A 137 -15.93 -1.53 -3.73
CA TYR A 137 -15.30 -1.96 -4.98
C TYR A 137 -13.89 -2.52 -4.81
N ASP A 138 -13.06 -1.88 -3.97
CA ASP A 138 -11.65 -2.27 -3.84
C ASP A 138 -11.43 -3.34 -2.76
N SER A 139 -12.38 -3.53 -1.84
CA SER A 139 -12.29 -4.57 -0.82
C SER A 139 -12.37 -5.96 -1.46
N MET A 140 -11.41 -6.81 -1.11
CA MET A 140 -11.43 -8.22 -1.51
C MET A 140 -12.48 -9.02 -0.73
N GLY A 141 -12.84 -10.20 -1.26
CA GLY A 141 -13.83 -11.10 -0.69
C GLY A 141 -15.22 -10.96 -1.30
N ASP A 142 -16.16 -11.77 -0.83
CA ASP A 142 -17.46 -11.98 -1.46
C ASP A 142 -18.52 -10.92 -1.11
N ARG A 143 -18.28 -10.05 -0.13
CA ARG A 143 -19.28 -9.09 0.38
C ARG A 143 -20.00 -8.32 -0.73
N TYR A 144 -19.26 -7.75 -1.68
CA TYR A 144 -19.87 -7.01 -2.79
C TYR A 144 -20.59 -7.93 -3.79
N ALA A 145 -20.06 -9.13 -4.03
CA ALA A 145 -20.71 -10.13 -4.87
C ALA A 145 -22.06 -10.57 -4.27
N THR A 146 -22.09 -10.87 -2.98
CA THR A 146 -23.30 -11.22 -2.23
C THR A 146 -24.32 -10.08 -2.27
N PHE A 147 -23.90 -8.84 -2.07
CA PHE A 147 -24.78 -7.67 -2.27
C PHE A 147 -25.38 -7.64 -3.67
N LEU A 148 -24.53 -7.76 -4.68
CA LEU A 148 -24.95 -7.65 -6.06
C LEU A 148 -25.97 -8.74 -6.42
N ILE A 149 -25.70 -9.98 -6.03
CA ILE A 149 -26.49 -11.15 -6.42
C ILE A 149 -27.76 -11.29 -5.59
N ASP A 150 -27.68 -11.10 -4.27
CA ASP A 150 -28.76 -11.46 -3.36
C ASP A 150 -29.71 -10.29 -3.09
N GLU A 151 -29.22 -9.05 -3.11
CA GLU A 151 -30.03 -7.85 -2.82
C GLU A 151 -30.37 -7.05 -4.07
N PHE A 152 -29.39 -6.76 -4.92
CA PHE A 152 -29.54 -5.75 -5.96
C PHE A 152 -30.10 -6.29 -7.28
N LEU A 153 -29.50 -7.33 -7.86
CA LEU A 153 -29.93 -7.88 -9.16
C LEU A 153 -31.38 -8.37 -9.17
N PRO A 154 -31.95 -8.97 -8.09
CA PRO A 154 -33.36 -9.31 -8.06
C PRO A 154 -34.29 -8.10 -8.24
N VAL A 155 -33.87 -6.91 -7.79
CA VAL A 155 -34.61 -5.66 -7.99
C VAL A 155 -34.41 -5.12 -9.40
N ALA A 156 -33.15 -5.07 -9.87
CA ALA A 156 -32.82 -4.51 -11.18
C ALA A 156 -33.37 -5.35 -12.34
N LEU A 157 -33.46 -6.67 -12.18
CA LEU A 157 -33.89 -7.61 -13.22
C LEU A 157 -35.36 -8.03 -13.10
N LYS A 158 -36.14 -7.32 -12.27
CA LYS A 158 -37.54 -7.64 -12.06
C LYS A 158 -38.28 -7.66 -13.40
N ASP A 159 -39.06 -8.72 -13.62
CA ASP A 159 -39.87 -8.97 -14.82
C ASP A 159 -39.05 -9.21 -16.12
N LEU A 160 -37.73 -9.46 -16.01
CA LEU A 160 -36.85 -9.78 -17.13
C LEU A 160 -36.40 -11.26 -17.09
N ASN A 161 -36.50 -11.94 -18.24
CA ASN A 161 -36.01 -13.29 -18.47
C ASN A 161 -34.52 -13.22 -18.86
N VAL A 162 -33.64 -13.42 -17.87
CA VAL A 162 -32.17 -13.40 -18.03
C VAL A 162 -31.57 -14.77 -17.78
N SER A 163 -30.50 -15.09 -18.49
CA SER A 163 -29.79 -16.35 -18.35
C SER A 163 -29.17 -16.49 -16.96
N LYS A 164 -29.16 -17.73 -16.48
CA LYS A 164 -28.47 -18.16 -15.26
C LYS A 164 -27.14 -18.86 -15.56
N ASP A 165 -26.84 -19.09 -16.84
CA ASP A 165 -25.57 -19.67 -17.27
C ASP A 165 -24.45 -18.64 -17.09
N PRO A 166 -23.38 -18.91 -16.29
CA PRO A 166 -22.26 -17.99 -16.13
C PRO A 166 -21.56 -17.67 -17.46
N ALA A 167 -21.58 -18.56 -18.45
CA ALA A 167 -21.05 -18.27 -19.78
C ALA A 167 -21.85 -17.19 -20.52
N GLN A 168 -23.10 -16.94 -20.13
CA GLN A 168 -23.98 -15.90 -20.66
C GLN A 168 -24.05 -14.67 -19.73
N ARG A 169 -23.15 -14.55 -18.74
CA ARG A 169 -23.14 -13.47 -17.75
C ARG A 169 -21.77 -12.82 -17.65
N GLY A 170 -21.71 -11.56 -18.05
CA GLY A 170 -20.55 -10.70 -17.97
C GLY A 170 -20.64 -9.66 -16.86
N ILE A 171 -19.49 -9.19 -16.39
CA ILE A 171 -19.38 -8.07 -15.47
C ILE A 171 -18.22 -7.17 -15.88
N ALA A 172 -18.38 -5.86 -15.71
CA ALA A 172 -17.46 -4.86 -16.22
C ALA A 172 -17.29 -3.66 -15.32
N GLY A 173 -16.15 -2.99 -15.43
CA GLY A 173 -15.95 -1.69 -14.81
C GLY A 173 -14.59 -1.07 -15.15
N GLY A 174 -14.46 0.21 -14.80
CA GLY A 174 -13.23 0.97 -14.94
C GLY A 174 -12.61 1.27 -13.57
N SER A 175 -11.28 1.29 -13.44
CA SER A 175 -10.62 1.67 -12.18
C SER A 175 -11.02 0.75 -11.02
N SER A 176 -11.50 1.29 -9.89
CA SER A 176 -12.09 0.46 -8.82
C SER A 176 -13.25 -0.41 -9.31
N GLY A 177 -14.03 0.04 -10.30
CA GLY A 177 -15.06 -0.80 -10.93
C GLY A 177 -14.49 -2.01 -11.66
N GLY A 178 -13.27 -1.91 -12.20
CA GLY A 178 -12.58 -3.00 -12.89
C GLY A 178 -12.11 -4.10 -11.93
N ILE A 179 -11.51 -3.72 -10.81
CA ILE A 179 -11.21 -4.69 -9.75
C ILE A 179 -12.49 -5.27 -9.13
N ALA A 180 -13.54 -4.46 -8.92
CA ALA A 180 -14.82 -4.95 -8.40
C ALA A 180 -15.45 -6.01 -9.33
N ALA A 181 -15.44 -5.76 -10.64
CA ALA A 181 -15.91 -6.71 -11.64
C ALA A 181 -15.12 -8.03 -11.57
N PHE A 182 -13.79 -7.95 -11.48
CA PHE A 182 -12.96 -9.14 -11.30
C PHE A 182 -13.25 -9.86 -9.98
N THR A 183 -13.33 -9.15 -8.85
CA THR A 183 -13.64 -9.70 -7.53
C THR A 183 -14.95 -10.48 -7.53
N VAL A 184 -16.01 -9.92 -8.11
CA VAL A 184 -17.32 -10.59 -8.16
C VAL A 184 -17.25 -11.90 -8.95
N ALA A 185 -16.65 -11.88 -10.14
CA ALA A 185 -16.51 -13.10 -10.94
C ALA A 185 -15.54 -14.10 -10.30
N TRP A 186 -14.49 -13.61 -9.63
CA TRP A 186 -13.55 -14.43 -8.89
C TRP A 186 -14.22 -15.17 -7.75
N GLU A 187 -15.04 -14.50 -6.93
CA GLU A 187 -15.74 -15.10 -5.80
C GLU A 187 -16.95 -15.93 -6.23
N ARG A 188 -17.65 -15.51 -7.29
CA ARG A 188 -18.87 -16.15 -7.81
C ARG A 188 -18.75 -16.53 -9.29
N PRO A 189 -17.83 -17.45 -9.64
CA PRO A 189 -17.69 -17.94 -11.01
C PRO A 189 -18.91 -18.74 -11.46
N ASP A 190 -19.76 -19.18 -10.52
CA ASP A 190 -21.08 -19.77 -10.78
C ASP A 190 -22.09 -18.76 -11.33
N GLN A 191 -21.89 -17.45 -11.10
CA GLN A 191 -22.78 -16.38 -11.55
C GLN A 191 -22.22 -15.56 -12.71
N PHE A 192 -20.91 -15.41 -12.82
CA PHE A 192 -20.27 -14.58 -13.85
C PHE A 192 -19.03 -15.27 -14.41
N GLY A 193 -19.07 -15.65 -15.68
CA GLY A 193 -17.95 -16.30 -16.38
C GLY A 193 -17.11 -15.35 -17.23
N LYS A 194 -17.55 -14.09 -17.41
CA LYS A 194 -16.91 -13.11 -18.31
C LYS A 194 -16.61 -11.80 -17.58
N VAL A 195 -15.38 -11.29 -17.69
CA VAL A 195 -14.93 -10.07 -17.02
C VAL A 195 -14.35 -9.08 -18.05
N LEU A 196 -14.78 -7.82 -17.97
CA LEU A 196 -14.18 -6.70 -18.68
C LEU A 196 -13.63 -5.69 -17.66
N SER A 197 -12.31 -5.59 -17.56
CA SER A 197 -11.64 -4.66 -16.67
C SER A 197 -10.90 -3.61 -17.48
N ASN A 198 -11.28 -2.35 -17.31
CA ASN A 198 -10.60 -1.20 -17.92
C ASN A 198 -9.82 -0.44 -16.85
N ILE A 199 -8.56 -0.09 -17.12
CA ILE A 199 -7.66 0.66 -16.23
C ILE A 199 -7.76 0.16 -14.78
N GLY A 200 -7.77 -1.16 -14.58
CA GLY A 200 -8.17 -1.81 -13.34
C GLY A 200 -7.20 -1.56 -12.18
N SER A 201 -7.72 -1.26 -10.99
CA SER A 201 -6.93 -0.92 -9.79
C SER A 201 -6.33 -2.14 -9.07
N TYR A 202 -5.57 -2.98 -9.77
CA TYR A 202 -4.86 -4.14 -9.20
C TYR A 202 -3.61 -3.74 -8.38
N THR A 203 -3.76 -2.70 -7.56
CA THR A 203 -2.76 -2.07 -6.69
C THR A 203 -3.22 -2.10 -5.23
N ASN A 204 -2.47 -1.51 -4.29
CA ASN A 204 -2.78 -1.59 -2.85
C ASN A 204 -3.73 -0.50 -2.33
N ILE A 205 -4.93 -0.40 -2.92
CA ILE A 205 -6.03 0.41 -2.36
C ILE A 205 -6.61 -0.30 -1.13
N ARG A 206 -7.02 -1.57 -1.28
CA ARG A 206 -7.52 -2.44 -0.21
C ARG A 206 -7.13 -3.92 -0.41
N GLY A 207 -5.90 -4.15 -0.88
CA GLY A 207 -5.35 -5.51 -1.06
C GLY A 207 -5.34 -6.04 -2.49
N GLY A 208 -5.82 -5.29 -3.49
CA GLY A 208 -5.94 -5.74 -4.88
C GLY A 208 -4.67 -6.34 -5.52
N TRP A 209 -3.49 -5.94 -5.04
CA TRP A 209 -2.20 -6.53 -5.42
C TRP A 209 -2.05 -8.03 -5.09
N ALA A 210 -2.94 -8.61 -4.29
CA ALA A 210 -2.91 -10.03 -3.92
C ALA A 210 -3.45 -10.96 -5.02
N TYR A 211 -4.27 -10.46 -5.96
CA TYR A 211 -4.90 -11.27 -6.99
C TYR A 211 -3.93 -12.07 -7.88
N PRO A 212 -2.79 -11.52 -8.36
CA PRO A 212 -1.82 -12.31 -9.12
C PRO A 212 -1.35 -13.58 -8.37
N GLY A 213 -1.12 -13.49 -7.07
CA GLY A 213 -0.76 -14.64 -6.23
C GLY A 213 -1.90 -15.66 -6.10
N LEU A 214 -3.14 -15.19 -5.92
CA LEU A 214 -4.33 -16.05 -5.84
C LEU A 214 -4.63 -16.77 -7.15
N ILE A 215 -4.50 -16.09 -8.29
CA ILE A 215 -4.66 -16.67 -9.63
C ILE A 215 -3.64 -17.77 -9.87
N ARG A 216 -2.37 -17.55 -9.50
CA ARG A 216 -1.32 -18.57 -9.70
C ARG A 216 -1.59 -19.87 -8.94
N LYS A 217 -2.30 -19.81 -7.80
CA LYS A 217 -2.70 -20.99 -7.01
C LYS A 217 -3.73 -21.87 -7.71
N THR A 218 -4.46 -21.35 -8.69
CA THR A 218 -5.48 -22.11 -9.41
C THR A 218 -4.96 -22.81 -10.64
N LYS A 219 -3.64 -22.81 -10.90
CA LYS A 219 -3.04 -23.43 -12.11
C LYS A 219 -3.57 -24.83 -12.43
N ASP A 220 -3.72 -25.68 -11.42
CA ASP A 220 -4.17 -27.06 -11.61
C ASP A 220 -5.70 -27.18 -11.72
N ASN A 221 -6.44 -26.15 -11.30
CA ASN A 221 -7.89 -26.08 -11.39
C ASN A 221 -8.38 -24.61 -11.56
N PRO A 222 -8.21 -24.03 -12.77
CA PRO A 222 -8.60 -22.65 -13.01
C PRO A 222 -10.11 -22.47 -12.86
N LYS A 223 -10.52 -21.35 -12.27
CA LYS A 223 -11.94 -20.95 -12.28
C LYS A 223 -12.39 -20.73 -13.72
N ALA A 224 -13.66 -21.03 -14.04
CA ALA A 224 -14.22 -20.90 -15.38
C ALA A 224 -14.47 -19.43 -15.76
N LEU A 225 -13.39 -18.66 -15.92
CA LEU A 225 -13.41 -17.22 -16.17
C LEU A 225 -12.69 -16.88 -17.47
N LYS A 226 -13.28 -15.94 -18.22
CA LYS A 226 -12.66 -15.30 -19.37
C LYS A 226 -12.50 -13.80 -19.10
N VAL A 227 -11.29 -13.29 -19.23
CA VAL A 227 -10.92 -11.96 -18.70
C VAL A 227 -10.34 -11.06 -19.79
N TYR A 228 -11.00 -9.93 -20.05
CA TYR A 228 -10.44 -8.86 -20.86
C TYR A 228 -9.87 -7.77 -19.95
N LEU A 229 -8.57 -7.50 -20.09
CA LEU A 229 -7.85 -6.43 -19.41
C LEU A 229 -7.48 -5.37 -20.44
N GLN A 230 -7.83 -4.12 -20.16
CA GLN A 230 -7.25 -2.99 -20.87
C GLN A 230 -6.69 -1.98 -19.88
N ASP A 231 -5.57 -1.37 -20.23
CA ASP A 231 -4.93 -0.32 -19.45
C ASP A 231 -4.27 0.72 -20.39
N GLY A 232 -3.90 1.88 -19.86
CA GLY A 232 -3.13 2.92 -20.56
C GLY A 232 -1.63 2.77 -20.32
N VAL A 233 -0.80 2.98 -21.34
CA VAL A 233 0.68 2.91 -21.18
C VAL A 233 1.24 3.96 -20.21
N ASN A 234 0.52 5.07 -20.01
CA ASN A 234 0.87 6.15 -19.09
C ASN A 234 -0.14 6.26 -17.93
N ASP A 235 -0.76 5.15 -17.51
CA ASP A 235 -1.70 5.15 -16.38
C ASP A 235 -0.97 5.41 -15.03
N LEU A 236 -1.71 5.58 -13.95
CA LEU A 236 -1.24 6.12 -12.67
C LEU A 236 -0.09 5.31 -12.06
N SER A 237 0.83 6.03 -11.42
CA SER A 237 1.76 5.50 -10.43
C SER A 237 1.68 6.31 -9.14
N ASN A 238 0.66 6.00 -8.33
CA ASN A 238 0.28 6.75 -7.13
C ASN A 238 0.60 6.00 -5.84
N LEU A 239 0.20 6.55 -4.69
CA LEU A 239 0.34 5.93 -3.36
C LEU A 239 0.05 4.41 -3.31
N HIS A 240 -0.87 3.92 -4.13
CA HIS A 240 -1.31 2.53 -4.11
C HIS A 240 -0.44 1.60 -4.96
N GLY A 241 0.24 2.11 -5.98
CA GLY A 241 1.09 1.33 -6.89
C GLY A 241 1.13 1.89 -8.31
N SER A 242 1.85 1.20 -9.21
CA SER A 242 1.77 1.43 -10.65
C SER A 242 0.67 0.57 -11.25
N TRP A 243 -0.30 1.20 -11.90
CA TRP A 243 -1.47 0.55 -12.46
C TRP A 243 -1.12 -0.26 -13.72
N PRO A 244 -0.31 0.27 -14.67
CA PRO A 244 0.21 -0.52 -15.79
C PRO A 244 0.93 -1.80 -15.34
N LEU A 245 1.82 -1.69 -14.35
CA LEU A 245 2.55 -2.84 -13.82
C LEU A 245 1.63 -3.83 -13.09
N GLY A 246 0.59 -3.34 -12.41
CA GLY A 246 -0.44 -4.18 -11.78
C GLY A 246 -1.22 -5.00 -12.81
N ASN A 247 -1.61 -4.39 -13.93
CA ASN A 247 -2.31 -5.09 -15.02
C ASN A 247 -1.39 -6.06 -15.78
N HIS A 248 -0.09 -5.76 -15.93
CA HIS A 248 0.89 -6.72 -16.44
C HIS A 248 1.06 -7.94 -15.54
N ASP A 249 1.13 -7.75 -14.21
CA ASP A 249 1.26 -8.85 -13.25
C ASP A 249 0.00 -9.74 -13.23
N MET A 250 -1.20 -9.13 -13.32
CA MET A 250 -2.46 -9.84 -13.53
C MET A 250 -2.43 -10.69 -14.79
N ALA A 251 -2.04 -10.11 -15.93
CA ALA A 251 -1.94 -10.84 -17.20
C ALA A 251 -0.94 -12.01 -17.14
N ALA A 252 0.23 -11.79 -16.52
CA ALA A 252 1.22 -12.84 -16.32
C ALA A 252 0.68 -13.99 -15.46
N ALA A 253 -0.08 -13.67 -14.39
CA ALA A 253 -0.73 -14.67 -13.56
C ALA A 253 -1.81 -15.47 -14.30
N LEU A 254 -2.66 -14.78 -15.07
CA LEU A 254 -3.69 -15.42 -15.91
C LEU A 254 -3.08 -16.36 -16.94
N GLN A 255 -2.01 -15.93 -17.63
CA GLN A 255 -1.25 -16.77 -18.55
C GLN A 255 -0.66 -18.00 -17.85
N PHE A 256 0.00 -17.81 -16.71
CA PHE A 256 0.63 -18.89 -15.96
C PHE A 256 -0.38 -19.96 -15.52
N ALA A 257 -1.57 -19.54 -15.09
CA ALA A 257 -2.63 -20.41 -14.64
C ALA A 257 -3.53 -20.93 -15.77
N GLY A 258 -3.36 -20.48 -17.01
CA GLY A 258 -4.07 -21.00 -18.19
C GLY A 258 -5.49 -20.45 -18.38
N TYR A 259 -5.78 -19.25 -17.87
CA TYR A 259 -7.07 -18.60 -18.09
C TYR A 259 -7.18 -18.04 -19.51
N PRO A 260 -8.36 -18.11 -20.15
CA PRO A 260 -8.64 -17.35 -21.35
C PRO A 260 -8.60 -15.84 -21.07
N TYR A 261 -7.63 -15.12 -21.64
CA TYR A 261 -7.48 -13.69 -21.35
C TYR A 261 -7.01 -12.85 -22.54
N LYS A 262 -7.39 -11.57 -22.55
CA LYS A 262 -6.86 -10.56 -23.47
C LYS A 262 -6.24 -9.42 -22.65
N LEU A 263 -5.05 -8.98 -23.04
CA LEU A 263 -4.42 -7.77 -22.53
C LEU A 263 -4.29 -6.76 -23.67
N VAL A 264 -4.79 -5.55 -23.49
CA VAL A 264 -4.68 -4.45 -24.45
C VAL A 264 -4.16 -3.20 -23.75
N PHE A 265 -2.99 -2.73 -24.17
CA PHE A 265 -2.49 -1.42 -23.75
C PHE A 265 -2.79 -0.38 -24.83
N THR A 266 -3.50 0.66 -24.45
CA THR A 266 -3.82 1.80 -25.32
C THR A 266 -2.90 2.98 -25.02
N GLU A 267 -2.84 3.95 -25.93
CA GLU A 267 -2.21 5.24 -25.65
C GLU A 267 -2.89 5.94 -24.46
N GLY A 268 -2.18 6.89 -23.83
CA GLY A 268 -2.72 7.71 -22.73
C GLY A 268 -2.63 7.10 -21.33
N GLY A 269 -3.23 7.80 -20.35
CA GLY A 269 -3.23 7.44 -18.93
C GLY A 269 -4.62 7.12 -18.38
N HIS A 270 -4.91 7.53 -17.13
CA HIS A 270 -6.15 7.17 -16.41
C HIS A 270 -7.43 7.75 -17.03
N SER A 271 -7.93 7.15 -18.10
CA SER A 271 -9.05 7.68 -18.87
C SER A 271 -9.90 6.59 -19.48
N GLY A 272 -11.23 6.75 -19.33
CA GLY A 272 -12.19 5.91 -20.02
C GLY A 272 -12.26 6.15 -21.54
N LYS A 273 -11.61 7.20 -22.07
CA LYS A 273 -11.61 7.50 -23.52
C LYS A 273 -11.12 6.31 -24.34
N TRP A 274 -9.92 5.83 -24.04
CA TRP A 274 -9.25 4.80 -24.81
C TRP A 274 -9.89 3.43 -24.63
N ALA A 275 -10.30 3.12 -23.40
CA ALA A 275 -11.12 1.96 -23.07
C ALA A 275 -12.42 1.93 -23.88
N GLY A 276 -13.08 3.09 -24.01
CA GLY A 276 -14.29 3.26 -24.81
C GLY A 276 -14.04 3.12 -26.31
N GLU A 277 -12.89 3.57 -26.82
CA GLU A 277 -12.50 3.43 -28.23
C GLU A 277 -12.38 1.96 -28.66
N VAL A 278 -11.80 1.11 -27.80
CA VAL A 278 -11.61 -0.34 -28.07
C VAL A 278 -12.74 -1.22 -27.50
N LEU A 279 -13.81 -0.61 -26.98
CA LEU A 279 -14.92 -1.35 -26.36
C LEU A 279 -15.64 -2.30 -27.34
N PRO A 280 -15.92 -1.93 -28.60
CA PRO A 280 -16.54 -2.86 -29.55
C PRO A 280 -15.72 -4.13 -29.78
N GLU A 281 -14.40 -4.00 -29.93
CA GLU A 281 -13.46 -5.12 -30.07
C GLU A 281 -13.40 -5.95 -28.78
N ALA A 282 -13.40 -5.28 -27.63
CA ALA A 282 -13.38 -5.95 -26.32
C ALA A 282 -14.61 -6.83 -26.11
N LEU A 283 -15.80 -6.32 -26.42
CA LEU A 283 -17.06 -7.06 -26.30
C LEU A 283 -17.14 -8.20 -27.32
N THR A 284 -16.73 -7.96 -28.56
CA THR A 284 -16.67 -9.00 -29.59
C THR A 284 -15.74 -10.14 -29.15
N TRP A 285 -14.54 -9.83 -28.66
CA TRP A 285 -13.63 -10.84 -28.12
C TRP A 285 -14.22 -11.55 -26.91
N LEU A 286 -14.85 -10.83 -25.98
CA LEU A 286 -15.38 -11.39 -24.75
C LEU A 286 -16.49 -12.40 -25.03
N TRP A 287 -17.39 -12.11 -25.97
CA TRP A 287 -18.54 -12.95 -26.34
C TRP A 287 -18.23 -14.05 -27.37
N ASP A 288 -17.05 -14.08 -27.97
CA ASP A 288 -16.61 -15.17 -28.85
C ASP A 288 -15.84 -16.25 -28.08
N ASP A 289 -16.47 -17.38 -27.76
CA ASP A 289 -15.84 -18.47 -27.01
C ASP A 289 -14.63 -19.13 -27.74
N LYS A 290 -14.41 -18.82 -29.02
CA LYS A 290 -13.25 -19.29 -29.80
C LYS A 290 -12.10 -18.28 -29.87
N ALA A 291 -12.27 -17.09 -29.30
CA ALA A 291 -11.28 -16.04 -29.39
C ALA A 291 -9.96 -16.42 -28.71
N GLU A 292 -8.84 -16.14 -29.38
CA GLU A 292 -7.51 -16.50 -28.88
C GLU A 292 -7.10 -15.62 -27.69
N SER A 293 -6.39 -16.23 -26.76
CA SER A 293 -5.79 -15.52 -25.63
C SER A 293 -4.54 -14.76 -26.06
N THR A 294 -4.22 -13.72 -25.29
CA THR A 294 -2.89 -13.10 -25.38
C THR A 294 -1.82 -14.11 -25.00
N ASN A 295 -0.67 -14.06 -25.67
CA ASN A 295 0.51 -14.83 -25.33
C ASN A 295 1.72 -13.89 -25.30
N VAL A 296 2.31 -13.71 -24.12
CA VAL A 296 3.53 -12.93 -23.89
C VAL A 296 4.66 -13.90 -23.59
N PRO A 297 5.50 -14.26 -24.58
CA PRO A 297 6.57 -15.22 -24.38
C PRO A 297 7.69 -14.63 -23.52
N ILE A 298 8.25 -15.46 -22.64
CA ILE A 298 9.46 -15.12 -21.88
C ILE A 298 10.67 -15.50 -22.73
N VAL A 299 11.42 -14.48 -23.15
CA VAL A 299 12.65 -14.66 -23.91
C VAL A 299 13.80 -14.77 -22.92
N ASN A 300 14.43 -15.95 -22.85
CA ASN A 300 15.55 -16.23 -21.96
C ASN A 300 16.82 -16.50 -22.77
N THR A 301 17.85 -15.70 -22.52
CA THR A 301 19.13 -15.68 -23.20
C THR A 301 20.26 -15.87 -22.18
N LYS A 302 21.34 -16.50 -22.63
CA LYS A 302 22.57 -16.71 -21.86
C LYS A 302 23.76 -16.32 -22.72
N PRO A 303 23.96 -15.00 -22.96
CA PRO A 303 25.11 -14.56 -23.74
C PRO A 303 26.42 -15.00 -23.07
N LYS A 304 27.49 -15.10 -23.85
CA LYS A 304 28.81 -15.46 -23.32
C LYS A 304 29.22 -14.44 -22.25
N TRP A 305 29.40 -14.90 -21.02
CA TRP A 305 29.85 -14.05 -19.93
C TRP A 305 31.37 -13.84 -19.96
N GLU A 306 31.78 -12.62 -19.67
CA GLU A 306 33.17 -12.22 -19.44
C GLU A 306 33.24 -11.38 -18.15
N PRO A 307 34.31 -11.54 -17.34
CA PRO A 307 34.45 -10.76 -16.12
C PRO A 307 34.59 -9.28 -16.44
N HIS A 308 34.00 -8.43 -15.61
CA HIS A 308 34.27 -7.00 -15.65
C HIS A 308 35.78 -6.74 -15.46
N PRO A 309 36.38 -5.69 -16.06
CA PRO A 309 37.80 -5.38 -15.88
C PRO A 309 38.24 -5.25 -14.41
N ASP A 310 37.41 -4.61 -13.57
CA ASP A 310 37.64 -4.52 -12.12
C ASP A 310 37.47 -5.88 -11.39
N ALA A 311 36.94 -6.92 -12.03
CA ALA A 311 36.85 -8.29 -11.51
C ALA A 311 38.01 -9.19 -12.00
N VAL A 312 39.06 -8.56 -12.55
CA VAL A 312 40.32 -9.19 -12.95
C VAL A 312 41.44 -8.59 -12.10
N VAL A 313 42.34 -9.44 -11.61
CA VAL A 313 43.50 -9.00 -10.81
C VAL A 313 44.35 -8.05 -11.65
N GLN A 314 44.64 -6.87 -11.10
CA GLN A 314 45.48 -5.86 -11.75
C GLN A 314 46.90 -5.90 -11.16
N GLU A 315 47.89 -5.71 -12.02
CA GLU A 315 49.29 -5.67 -11.60
C GLU A 315 49.55 -4.47 -10.66
N GLY A 316 50.24 -4.72 -9.54
CA GLY A 316 50.57 -3.68 -8.55
C GLY A 316 49.45 -3.31 -7.57
N VAL A 317 48.23 -3.88 -7.71
CA VAL A 317 47.15 -3.66 -6.74
C VAL A 317 47.37 -4.55 -5.50
N PRO A 318 47.44 -3.98 -4.28
CA PRO A 318 47.51 -4.75 -3.04
C PRO A 318 46.28 -5.65 -2.85
N GLN A 319 46.53 -6.91 -2.48
CA GLN A 319 45.47 -7.91 -2.30
C GLN A 319 45.14 -8.11 -0.82
N GLY A 320 43.86 -8.04 -0.50
CA GLY A 320 43.33 -8.45 0.79
C GLY A 320 43.38 -9.97 0.99
N THR A 321 42.99 -10.41 2.18
CA THR A 321 43.00 -11.83 2.57
C THR A 321 41.61 -12.27 2.98
N VAL A 322 41.21 -13.47 2.53
CA VAL A 322 39.97 -14.12 2.96
C VAL A 322 40.30 -15.14 4.05
N HIS A 323 39.78 -14.91 5.25
CA HIS A 323 39.90 -15.79 6.41
C HIS A 323 38.67 -16.68 6.52
N GLN A 324 38.86 -17.99 6.37
CA GLN A 324 37.81 -18.96 6.66
C GLN A 324 37.60 -19.01 8.19
N MET A 325 36.34 -18.89 8.61
CA MET A 325 36.00 -18.97 10.02
C MET A 325 35.51 -20.37 10.38
N GLU A 326 35.56 -20.70 11.67
CA GLU A 326 34.93 -21.92 12.18
C GLU A 326 33.42 -21.91 11.89
N PRO A 327 32.81 -23.06 11.54
CA PRO A 327 31.38 -23.16 11.28
C PRO A 327 30.54 -22.59 12.44
N TRP A 328 29.54 -21.78 12.10
CA TRP A 328 28.73 -21.09 13.10
C TRP A 328 27.41 -21.82 13.37
N GLU A 329 27.10 -22.05 14.64
CA GLU A 329 25.80 -22.56 15.10
C GLU A 329 24.94 -21.42 15.67
N SER A 330 23.74 -21.24 15.12
CA SER A 330 22.87 -20.12 15.52
C SER A 330 21.98 -20.45 16.72
N LYS A 331 21.76 -19.45 17.57
CA LYS A 331 20.68 -19.44 18.58
C LYS A 331 19.38 -18.90 17.99
N ILE A 332 19.46 -17.92 17.09
CA ILE A 332 18.31 -17.34 16.36
C ILE A 332 17.71 -18.34 15.38
N PHE A 333 18.54 -19.13 14.70
CA PHE A 333 18.14 -20.24 13.83
C PHE A 333 18.61 -21.58 14.43
N PRO A 334 17.92 -22.09 15.47
CA PRO A 334 18.40 -23.23 16.24
C PRO A 334 18.56 -24.49 15.38
N GLY A 335 19.57 -25.30 15.70
CA GLY A 335 19.83 -26.57 15.01
C GLY A 335 20.47 -26.45 13.63
N THR A 336 20.95 -25.25 13.28
CA THR A 336 21.61 -25.00 11.99
C THR A 336 23.09 -24.67 12.15
N THR A 337 23.91 -25.13 11.20
CA THR A 337 25.32 -24.77 11.05
C THR A 337 25.56 -24.12 9.71
N ARG A 338 26.49 -23.17 9.62
CA ARG A 338 26.84 -22.51 8.36
C ARG A 338 28.31 -22.16 8.28
N ASP A 339 28.83 -22.23 7.06
CA ASP A 339 30.15 -21.73 6.73
C ASP A 339 30.11 -20.22 6.48
N TRP A 340 31.15 -19.55 6.94
CA TRP A 340 31.32 -18.12 6.73
C TRP A 340 32.80 -17.75 6.70
N SER A 341 33.10 -16.61 6.09
CA SER A 341 34.47 -16.11 5.96
C SER A 341 34.50 -14.59 5.99
N ILE A 342 35.65 -14.04 6.34
CA ILE A 342 35.88 -12.59 6.43
C ILE A 342 36.97 -12.22 5.43
N TYR A 343 36.68 -11.28 4.53
CA TYR A 343 37.70 -10.62 3.73
C TYR A 343 38.17 -9.35 4.42
N VAL A 344 39.49 -9.20 4.51
CA VAL A 344 40.15 -8.03 5.07
C VAL A 344 40.99 -7.39 3.97
N PRO A 345 40.74 -6.12 3.60
CA PRO A 345 41.51 -5.45 2.56
C PRO A 345 42.94 -5.19 3.02
N ALA A 346 43.90 -5.17 2.09
CA ALA A 346 45.32 -4.89 2.40
C ALA A 346 45.53 -3.52 3.08
N GLN A 347 44.61 -2.59 2.84
CA GLN A 347 44.61 -1.22 3.34
C GLN A 347 43.98 -1.08 4.74
N TYR A 348 43.48 -2.18 5.33
CA TYR A 348 42.90 -2.16 6.68
C TYR A 348 43.94 -1.75 7.73
N LYS A 349 43.51 -0.90 8.66
CA LYS A 349 44.29 -0.50 9.85
C LYS A 349 43.40 -0.65 11.08
N ALA A 350 43.96 -1.17 12.17
CA ALA A 350 43.18 -1.45 13.38
C ALA A 350 42.71 -0.19 14.14
N ASP A 351 43.39 0.93 13.96
CA ASP A 351 43.09 2.22 14.59
C ASP A 351 42.05 3.07 13.81
N GLU A 352 41.72 2.69 12.57
CA GLU A 352 40.71 3.34 11.73
C GLU A 352 39.51 2.39 11.53
N PRO A 353 38.26 2.77 11.88
CA PRO A 353 37.12 1.89 11.69
C PRO A 353 36.84 1.67 10.20
N ALA A 354 36.87 0.40 9.77
CA ALA A 354 36.60 0.02 8.38
C ALA A 354 35.10 0.04 8.07
N ALA A 355 34.77 0.26 6.80
CA ALA A 355 33.42 0.00 6.30
C ALA A 355 33.12 -1.50 6.32
N LEU A 356 31.84 -1.87 6.31
CA LEU A 356 31.36 -3.24 6.35
C LEU A 356 30.49 -3.54 5.13
N MET A 357 30.66 -4.72 4.52
CA MET A 357 29.67 -5.27 3.61
C MET A 357 29.37 -6.75 3.86
N VAL A 358 28.10 -7.09 4.06
CA VAL A 358 27.66 -8.49 4.27
C VAL A 358 27.09 -9.09 2.99
N PHE A 359 27.48 -10.32 2.66
CA PHE A 359 27.01 -11.04 1.50
C PHE A 359 26.37 -12.38 1.84
N GLN A 360 25.11 -12.54 1.43
CA GLN A 360 24.41 -13.82 1.42
C GLN A 360 24.97 -14.74 0.34
N ASP A 361 24.77 -16.06 0.50
CA ASP A 361 25.37 -17.08 -0.38
C ASP A 361 26.90 -16.88 -0.53
N GLY A 362 27.54 -16.58 0.59
CA GLY A 362 28.90 -16.03 0.66
C GLY A 362 29.97 -16.80 -0.11
N GLU A 363 29.88 -18.13 -0.19
CA GLU A 363 30.84 -18.95 -0.96
C GLU A 363 30.91 -18.54 -2.42
N ARG A 364 29.73 -18.32 -3.03
CA ARG A 364 29.64 -17.93 -4.44
C ARG A 364 30.18 -16.52 -4.67
N MET A 365 30.04 -15.66 -3.66
CA MET A 365 30.43 -14.26 -3.71
C MET A 365 31.96 -14.10 -3.58
N ARG A 366 32.59 -14.90 -2.71
CA ARG A 366 34.04 -14.84 -2.47
C ARG A 366 34.89 -15.56 -3.52
N ASP A 367 34.33 -16.46 -4.31
CA ASP A 367 35.07 -17.23 -5.31
C ASP A 367 35.66 -16.32 -6.41
N VAL A 368 36.99 -16.16 -6.39
CA VAL A 368 37.78 -15.37 -7.35
C VAL A 368 37.82 -15.99 -8.76
N LYS A 369 37.45 -17.26 -8.91
CA LYS A 369 37.29 -17.92 -10.22
C LYS A 369 35.86 -17.87 -10.72
N GLY A 370 34.91 -17.53 -9.85
CA GLY A 370 33.49 -17.45 -10.10
C GLY A 370 33.06 -16.21 -10.89
N ARG A 371 31.76 -15.91 -10.84
CA ARG A 371 31.15 -14.76 -11.52
C ARG A 371 31.34 -13.46 -10.74
N TRP A 372 31.18 -13.49 -9.42
CA TRP A 372 31.17 -12.28 -8.59
C TRP A 372 32.57 -11.73 -8.27
N ARG A 373 33.51 -12.62 -7.89
CA ARG A 373 34.92 -12.28 -7.65
C ARG A 373 35.10 -11.09 -6.69
N ILE A 374 34.29 -11.03 -5.64
CA ILE A 374 34.19 -9.84 -4.78
C ILE A 374 35.53 -9.42 -4.17
N PRO A 375 36.40 -10.33 -3.66
CA PRO A 375 37.71 -9.93 -3.14
C PRO A 375 38.52 -9.13 -4.18
N THR A 376 38.60 -9.62 -5.42
CA THR A 376 39.33 -8.94 -6.51
C THR A 376 38.70 -7.59 -6.88
N VAL A 377 37.37 -7.50 -6.89
CA VAL A 377 36.68 -6.21 -7.10
C VAL A 377 37.03 -5.23 -5.98
N PHE A 378 36.97 -5.67 -4.73
CA PHE A 378 37.27 -4.83 -3.58
C PHE A 378 38.73 -4.37 -3.59
N ASP A 379 39.68 -5.28 -3.86
CA ASP A 379 41.11 -4.94 -4.00
C ASP A 379 41.31 -3.77 -4.98
N ASN A 380 40.76 -3.92 -6.20
CA ASN A 380 40.92 -2.94 -7.28
C ASN A 380 40.25 -1.59 -6.95
N LEU A 381 39.02 -1.61 -6.42
CA LEU A 381 38.28 -0.38 -6.12
C LEU A 381 38.86 0.35 -4.90
N ILE A 382 39.24 -0.37 -3.84
CA ILE A 382 39.86 0.23 -2.64
C ILE A 382 41.22 0.83 -2.99
N ALA A 383 42.06 0.13 -3.75
CA ALA A 383 43.37 0.64 -4.14
C ALA A 383 43.28 1.94 -4.98
N ARG A 384 42.20 2.10 -5.76
CA ARG A 384 41.94 3.30 -6.56
C ARG A 384 41.27 4.43 -5.79
N GLY A 385 40.72 4.15 -4.60
CA GLY A 385 39.94 5.11 -3.81
C GLY A 385 38.48 5.25 -4.26
N ASP A 386 37.98 4.32 -5.10
CA ASP A 386 36.59 4.31 -5.57
C ASP A 386 35.60 3.79 -4.51
N MET A 387 36.11 3.13 -3.47
CA MET A 387 35.37 2.72 -2.28
C MET A 387 36.29 2.77 -1.06
N PRO A 388 35.77 3.01 0.16
CA PRO A 388 36.59 3.02 1.37
C PRO A 388 37.13 1.61 1.68
N PRO A 389 38.21 1.48 2.50
CA PRO A 389 38.62 0.20 3.05
C PRO A 389 37.44 -0.52 3.71
N THR A 390 37.00 -1.61 3.08
CA THR A 390 35.77 -2.32 3.43
C THR A 390 36.08 -3.77 3.77
N ILE A 391 35.70 -4.19 4.98
CA ILE A 391 35.70 -5.59 5.40
C ILE A 391 34.44 -6.26 4.87
N ALA A 392 34.58 -7.43 4.23
CA ALA A 392 33.44 -8.19 3.73
C ALA A 392 33.18 -9.43 4.57
N VAL A 393 31.93 -9.67 4.94
CA VAL A 393 31.49 -10.90 5.61
C VAL A 393 30.71 -11.73 4.61
N PHE A 394 31.24 -12.89 4.25
CA PHE A 394 30.61 -13.85 3.35
C PHE A 394 29.96 -14.94 4.16
N ILE A 395 28.63 -15.04 4.10
CA ILE A 395 27.87 -15.98 4.92
C ILE A 395 26.95 -16.87 4.10
N ASN A 396 27.08 -18.18 4.27
CA ASN A 396 26.16 -19.15 3.67
C ASN A 396 24.90 -19.31 4.53
N PRO A 397 23.78 -19.77 3.95
CA PRO A 397 22.59 -20.10 4.71
C PRO A 397 22.81 -21.30 5.64
N GLY A 398 22.02 -21.39 6.71
CA GLY A 398 22.05 -22.51 7.64
C GLY A 398 21.74 -23.86 6.98
N GLN A 399 22.54 -24.87 7.30
CA GLN A 399 22.22 -26.29 7.11
C GLN A 399 21.67 -26.87 8.40
N ASP A 400 20.45 -27.38 8.35
CA ASP A 400 19.82 -28.14 9.42
C ASP A 400 20.60 -29.45 9.63
N LYS A 401 21.09 -29.65 10.85
CA LYS A 401 21.91 -30.82 11.22
C LYS A 401 21.16 -32.15 11.06
N THR A 402 19.83 -32.11 11.01
CA THR A 402 18.98 -33.31 10.87
C THR A 402 18.64 -33.64 9.42
N LYS A 403 18.96 -32.77 8.47
CA LYS A 403 18.63 -32.94 7.05
C LYS A 403 19.89 -33.15 6.23
N GLU A 404 19.83 -34.07 5.29
CA GLU A 404 20.86 -34.19 4.27
C GLU A 404 20.85 -32.97 3.35
N ALA A 405 22.03 -32.46 3.01
CA ALA A 405 22.19 -31.42 1.99
C ALA A 405 21.80 -32.02 0.62
N LYS A 406 20.67 -31.57 0.06
CA LYS A 406 20.21 -32.03 -1.26
C LYS A 406 20.81 -31.17 -2.36
N ASN A 407 21.57 -31.77 -3.28
CA ASN A 407 22.16 -31.10 -4.45
C ASN A 407 22.95 -29.82 -4.11
N GLY A 408 23.67 -29.82 -2.98
CA GLY A 408 24.44 -28.65 -2.51
C GLY A 408 23.58 -27.45 -2.08
N LYS A 409 22.27 -27.64 -1.88
CA LYS A 409 21.38 -26.59 -1.37
C LYS A 409 21.26 -26.68 0.15
N PHE A 410 21.55 -25.57 0.82
CA PHE A 410 21.34 -25.42 2.25
C PHE A 410 19.86 -25.49 2.59
N SER A 411 19.52 -26.33 3.57
CA SER A 411 18.12 -26.63 3.90
C SER A 411 17.34 -25.43 4.43
N ASN A 412 18.01 -24.41 5.00
CA ASN A 412 17.34 -23.27 5.62
C ASN A 412 17.31 -22.01 4.74
N ARG A 413 17.92 -22.03 3.54
CA ARG A 413 18.09 -20.83 2.70
C ARG A 413 16.80 -20.04 2.48
N GLY A 414 15.72 -20.72 2.06
CA GLY A 414 14.46 -20.03 1.80
C GLY A 414 13.74 -19.52 3.06
N TYR A 415 13.98 -20.13 4.21
CA TYR A 415 13.41 -19.67 5.48
C TYR A 415 14.22 -18.51 6.08
N GLU A 416 15.55 -18.53 5.96
CA GLU A 416 16.40 -17.44 6.45
C GLU A 416 16.31 -16.19 5.57
N TYR A 417 16.24 -16.36 4.24
CA TYR A 417 16.40 -15.25 3.31
C TYR A 417 15.09 -14.62 2.85
N ASP A 418 14.04 -15.42 2.65
CA ASP A 418 12.79 -14.93 2.08
C ASP A 418 11.70 -14.67 3.14
N SER A 419 11.93 -15.02 4.41
CA SER A 419 11.04 -14.61 5.50
C SER A 419 11.25 -13.15 5.86
N LEU A 420 10.17 -12.38 5.82
CA LEU A 420 10.17 -10.98 6.24
C LEU A 420 10.29 -10.85 7.77
N GLY A 421 10.57 -9.63 8.23
CA GLY A 421 10.80 -9.31 9.64
C GLY A 421 12.29 -9.30 10.00
N ASP A 422 12.58 -8.99 11.26
CA ASP A 422 13.93 -8.66 11.72
C ASP A 422 14.80 -9.88 12.05
N ARG A 423 14.25 -11.10 12.01
CA ARG A 423 14.93 -12.33 12.48
C ARG A 423 16.31 -12.51 11.86
N TYR A 424 16.45 -12.33 10.54
CA TYR A 424 17.74 -12.48 9.87
C TYR A 424 18.74 -11.39 10.26
N VAL A 425 18.30 -10.14 10.37
CA VAL A 425 19.21 -9.06 10.76
C VAL A 425 19.59 -9.14 12.24
N ARG A 426 18.73 -9.64 13.13
CA ARG A 426 19.11 -10.01 14.50
C ARG A 426 20.19 -11.07 14.52
N PHE A 427 20.06 -12.11 13.69
CA PHE A 427 21.13 -13.10 13.54
C PHE A 427 22.47 -12.43 13.17
N LEU A 428 22.47 -11.46 12.25
CA LEU A 428 23.68 -10.70 11.96
C LEU A 428 24.16 -9.87 13.16
N THR A 429 23.28 -9.07 13.79
CA THR A 429 23.67 -8.08 14.79
C THR A 429 23.95 -8.67 16.18
N GLU A 430 23.34 -9.80 16.52
CA GLU A 430 23.45 -10.44 17.83
C GLU A 430 24.46 -11.59 17.85
N GLU A 431 24.77 -12.19 16.69
CA GLU A 431 25.67 -13.34 16.61
C GLU A 431 26.92 -13.06 15.77
N ILE A 432 26.76 -12.69 14.49
CA ILE A 432 27.89 -12.64 13.55
C ILE A 432 28.74 -11.37 13.70
N LEU A 433 28.13 -10.19 13.69
CA LEU A 433 28.87 -8.92 13.78
C LEU A 433 29.62 -8.75 15.11
N PRO A 434 29.08 -9.19 16.27
CA PRO A 434 29.86 -9.22 17.51
C PRO A 434 31.11 -10.09 17.41
N GLU A 435 31.05 -11.21 16.69
CA GLU A 435 32.23 -12.07 16.47
C GLU A 435 33.27 -11.39 15.58
N VAL A 436 32.84 -10.74 14.51
CA VAL A 436 33.73 -9.94 13.63
C VAL A 436 34.46 -8.86 14.43
N ARG A 437 33.74 -8.16 15.32
CA ARG A 437 34.28 -7.08 16.17
C ARG A 437 35.34 -7.51 17.17
N LYS A 438 35.46 -8.81 17.47
CA LYS A 438 36.55 -9.31 18.33
C LYS A 438 37.91 -9.20 17.67
N GLN A 439 37.95 -9.25 16.34
CA GLN A 439 39.19 -9.29 15.56
C GLN A 439 39.42 -8.01 14.75
N TYR A 440 38.34 -7.32 14.37
CA TYR A 440 38.42 -6.18 13.44
C TYR A 440 37.63 -4.97 13.93
N ASN A 441 38.21 -3.79 13.76
CA ASN A 441 37.58 -2.50 14.00
C ASN A 441 36.71 -2.13 12.79
N ILE A 442 35.40 -2.33 12.92
CA ILE A 442 34.40 -1.91 11.93
C ILE A 442 33.59 -0.73 12.48
N SER A 443 33.19 0.17 11.58
CA SER A 443 32.45 1.38 11.95
C SER A 443 31.12 1.08 12.62
N ASP A 444 30.63 2.01 13.46
CA ASP A 444 29.25 2.01 13.98
C ASP A 444 28.33 2.92 13.16
N ASP A 445 28.87 3.67 12.19
CA ASP A 445 28.07 4.48 11.28
C ASP A 445 27.34 3.56 10.28
N PRO A 446 25.99 3.52 10.27
CA PRO A 446 25.24 2.72 9.31
C PRO A 446 25.41 3.19 7.86
N ASN A 447 25.87 4.43 7.63
CA ASN A 447 26.28 4.87 6.30
C ASN A 447 27.57 4.18 5.85
N LEU A 448 28.34 3.55 6.73
CA LEU A 448 29.51 2.75 6.35
C LEU A 448 29.20 1.26 6.25
N HIS A 449 27.91 0.88 6.24
CA HIS A 449 27.45 -0.51 6.22
C HIS A 449 26.59 -0.80 4.99
N ALA A 450 26.99 -1.82 4.26
CA ALA A 450 26.28 -2.35 3.10
C ALA A 450 25.92 -3.83 3.28
N ILE A 451 24.90 -4.27 2.55
CA ILE A 451 24.51 -5.67 2.47
C ILE A 451 24.05 -5.97 1.04
N GLY A 452 24.35 -7.17 0.55
CA GLY A 452 24.05 -7.47 -0.85
C GLY A 452 23.93 -8.95 -1.18
N GLY A 453 23.12 -9.22 -2.19
CA GLY A 453 22.89 -10.58 -2.65
C GLY A 453 22.25 -10.66 -4.01
N SER A 454 21.92 -11.89 -4.40
CA SER A 454 21.20 -12.19 -5.63
C SER A 454 20.08 -13.17 -5.35
N SER A 455 18.97 -13.07 -6.08
CA SER A 455 17.79 -13.93 -5.85
C SER A 455 17.26 -13.77 -4.42
N SER A 456 17.04 -14.84 -3.67
CA SER A 456 16.69 -14.74 -2.23
C SER A 456 17.69 -13.93 -1.40
N GLY A 457 18.97 -13.93 -1.76
CA GLY A 457 19.95 -13.09 -1.07
C GLY A 457 19.67 -11.58 -1.24
N ALA A 458 19.09 -11.19 -2.38
CA ALA A 458 18.76 -9.79 -2.64
C ALA A 458 17.55 -9.30 -1.83
N ILE A 459 16.48 -10.09 -1.70
CA ILE A 459 15.38 -9.72 -0.80
C ILE A 459 15.86 -9.71 0.65
N CYS A 460 16.67 -10.68 1.06
CA CYS A 460 17.24 -10.77 2.40
C CYS A 460 18.06 -9.51 2.77
N ALA A 461 18.89 -9.04 1.83
CA ALA A 461 19.65 -7.80 1.97
C ALA A 461 18.73 -6.59 2.14
N PHE A 462 17.67 -6.47 1.32
CA PHE A 462 16.68 -5.40 1.46
C PHE A 462 15.92 -5.48 2.78
N THR A 463 15.45 -6.66 3.19
CA THR A 463 14.75 -6.91 4.45
C THR A 463 15.61 -6.49 5.65
N ALA A 464 16.89 -6.84 5.66
CA ALA A 464 17.78 -6.46 6.75
C ALA A 464 17.91 -4.93 6.90
N ALA A 465 18.12 -4.21 5.80
CA ALA A 465 18.17 -2.75 5.79
C ALA A 465 16.80 -2.12 6.13
N TRP A 466 15.71 -2.73 5.67
CA TRP A 466 14.35 -2.24 5.93
C TRP A 466 13.99 -2.30 7.42
N GLU A 467 14.34 -3.39 8.09
CA GLU A 467 14.02 -3.61 9.50
C GLU A 467 15.00 -2.90 10.45
N ARG A 468 16.27 -2.72 10.03
CA ARG A 468 17.35 -2.11 10.79
C ARG A 468 18.16 -1.12 9.95
N ASP A 469 17.54 0.00 9.63
CA ASP A 469 18.17 1.15 8.94
C ASP A 469 19.16 1.93 9.85
N ASP A 470 19.18 1.60 11.13
CA ASP A 470 20.19 1.97 12.11
C ASP A 470 21.46 1.10 12.01
N VAL A 471 21.44 0.02 11.21
CA VAL A 471 22.60 -0.84 10.95
C VAL A 471 23.00 -0.81 9.48
N PHE A 472 22.10 -1.16 8.55
CA PHE A 472 22.42 -1.22 7.12
C PHE A 472 21.67 -0.14 6.35
N ARG A 473 22.41 0.69 5.60
CA ARG A 473 21.81 1.73 4.73
C ARG A 473 22.13 1.58 3.26
N LYS A 474 22.96 0.61 2.87
CA LYS A 474 23.33 0.36 1.47
C LYS A 474 22.95 -1.07 1.07
N VAL A 475 22.21 -1.21 -0.01
CA VAL A 475 21.70 -2.50 -0.50
C VAL A 475 22.13 -2.73 -1.94
N TYR A 476 22.74 -3.89 -2.20
CA TYR A 476 22.93 -4.41 -3.56
C TYR A 476 21.97 -5.57 -3.83
N SER A 477 21.13 -5.43 -4.86
CA SER A 477 20.15 -6.41 -5.29
C SER A 477 20.40 -6.80 -6.75
N SER A 478 20.42 -8.10 -7.02
CA SER A 478 20.39 -8.61 -8.39
C SER A 478 19.38 -9.73 -8.56
N VAL A 479 18.51 -9.63 -9.56
CA VAL A 479 17.41 -10.57 -9.84
C VAL A 479 16.63 -10.87 -8.56
N GLY A 480 16.12 -9.84 -7.89
CA GLY A 480 15.60 -9.92 -6.53
C GLY A 480 14.29 -10.72 -6.40
N SER A 481 14.14 -11.52 -5.35
CA SER A 481 12.95 -12.36 -5.12
C SER A 481 11.76 -11.62 -4.49
N PHE A 482 11.45 -10.39 -4.92
CA PHE A 482 10.30 -9.59 -4.45
C PHE A 482 8.92 -10.13 -4.90
N THR A 483 8.80 -11.45 -5.05
CA THR A 483 7.58 -12.18 -5.42
C THR A 483 6.92 -12.77 -4.17
N ASN A 484 5.82 -13.53 -4.32
CA ASN A 484 5.11 -14.17 -3.20
C ASN A 484 5.85 -15.40 -2.63
N LEU A 485 7.17 -15.37 -2.66
CA LEU A 485 8.02 -16.34 -1.99
C LEU A 485 8.10 -15.90 -0.53
N ARG A 486 7.21 -16.48 0.31
CA ARG A 486 6.99 -16.12 1.73
C ARG A 486 6.57 -14.66 1.96
N GLY A 487 5.90 -14.05 0.98
CA GLY A 487 5.28 -12.73 1.10
C GLY A 487 6.14 -11.54 0.66
N GLY A 488 7.25 -11.76 -0.06
CA GLY A 488 8.12 -10.69 -0.57
C GLY A 488 7.44 -9.64 -1.45
N ASN A 489 6.32 -9.98 -2.08
CA ASN A 489 5.51 -9.09 -2.91
C ASN A 489 4.79 -7.97 -2.14
N VAL A 490 4.83 -7.95 -0.81
CA VAL A 490 4.29 -6.83 -0.01
C VAL A 490 5.17 -5.58 -0.07
N TYR A 491 6.49 -5.72 -0.31
CA TYR A 491 7.44 -4.63 -0.16
C TYR A 491 7.14 -3.38 -1.00
N PRO A 492 6.77 -3.47 -2.30
CA PRO A 492 6.41 -2.28 -3.07
C PRO A 492 5.29 -1.46 -2.43
N ALA A 493 4.33 -2.12 -1.78
CA ALA A 493 3.25 -1.46 -1.07
C ALA A 493 3.70 -0.89 0.28
N LEU A 494 4.58 -1.59 1.01
CA LEU A 494 5.14 -1.11 2.27
C LEU A 494 6.01 0.13 2.06
N VAL A 495 6.84 0.15 1.02
CA VAL A 495 7.68 1.29 0.63
C VAL A 495 6.83 2.54 0.46
N ARG A 496 5.72 2.45 -0.30
CA ARG A 496 4.84 3.60 -0.59
C ARG A 496 4.07 4.14 0.63
N LYS A 497 3.86 3.30 1.65
CA LYS A 497 3.01 3.61 2.84
C LYS A 497 3.81 3.75 4.14
N THR A 498 5.13 3.73 4.06
CA THR A 498 6.01 3.95 5.21
C THR A 498 6.78 5.22 4.93
N GLU A 499 6.98 6.04 5.96
CA GLU A 499 7.92 7.14 5.86
C GLU A 499 9.26 6.67 5.31
N GLN A 500 9.88 7.49 4.45
CA GLN A 500 11.10 7.12 3.76
C GLN A 500 12.21 6.78 4.77
N LYS A 501 12.80 5.60 4.60
CA LYS A 501 13.97 5.16 5.36
C LYS A 501 15.25 5.61 4.66
N PRO A 502 16.35 5.86 5.38
CA PRO A 502 17.62 6.32 4.80
C PRO A 502 18.38 5.17 4.10
N ILE A 503 17.73 4.51 3.15
CA ILE A 503 18.27 3.36 2.42
C ILE A 503 18.64 3.77 1.01
N ARG A 504 19.87 3.40 0.61
CA ARG A 504 20.39 3.49 -0.75
C ARG A 504 20.39 2.11 -1.39
N MET A 505 19.81 1.96 -2.57
CA MET A 505 19.65 0.64 -3.21
C MET A 505 20.10 0.61 -4.66
N TYR A 506 20.98 -0.33 -5.00
CA TYR A 506 21.31 -0.67 -6.38
C TYR A 506 20.56 -1.94 -6.79
N MET A 507 19.94 -1.92 -7.97
CA MET A 507 19.17 -3.03 -8.54
C MET A 507 19.72 -3.38 -9.94
N ALA A 508 19.98 -4.67 -10.18
CA ALA A 508 20.42 -5.21 -11.47
C ALA A 508 19.55 -6.40 -11.88
N ASP A 509 18.58 -6.16 -12.74
CA ASP A 509 17.49 -7.10 -13.05
C ASP A 509 17.25 -7.24 -14.57
N THR A 510 16.39 -8.17 -14.97
CA THR A 510 16.23 -8.53 -16.38
C THR A 510 14.84 -9.04 -16.75
N SER A 511 14.43 -8.86 -18.02
CA SER A 511 13.15 -9.34 -18.55
C SER A 511 13.09 -10.86 -18.77
N GLY A 512 14.23 -11.54 -18.92
CA GLY A 512 14.30 -13.00 -19.14
C GLY A 512 14.32 -13.83 -17.85
N ASP A 513 14.04 -13.18 -16.72
CA ASP A 513 14.00 -13.78 -15.39
C ASP A 513 12.78 -14.70 -15.22
N VAL A 514 12.67 -15.35 -14.06
CA VAL A 514 11.72 -16.41 -13.76
C VAL A 514 10.29 -15.89 -13.69
N ASP A 515 9.36 -16.64 -14.27
CA ASP A 515 7.93 -16.56 -14.02
C ASP A 515 7.43 -17.93 -13.55
N ASN A 516 6.95 -18.01 -12.30
CA ASN A 516 6.58 -19.28 -11.68
C ASN A 516 5.40 -19.15 -10.70
N ALA A 517 5.12 -20.20 -9.92
CA ALA A 517 4.00 -20.22 -8.98
C ALA A 517 4.02 -19.09 -7.92
N PHE A 518 5.19 -18.47 -7.67
CA PHE A 518 5.34 -17.39 -6.69
C PHE A 518 5.15 -16.00 -7.31
N GLY A 519 5.29 -15.84 -8.63
CA GLY A 519 5.17 -14.56 -9.31
C GLY A 519 6.06 -14.44 -10.55
N SER A 520 5.90 -13.32 -11.26
CA SER A 520 6.83 -12.88 -12.30
C SER A 520 7.90 -11.99 -11.68
N TRP A 521 9.16 -12.44 -11.71
CA TRP A 521 10.30 -11.72 -11.14
C TRP A 521 10.62 -10.43 -11.89
N PRO A 522 10.55 -10.38 -13.24
CA PRO A 522 10.67 -9.12 -13.99
C PRO A 522 9.67 -8.06 -13.49
N TRP A 523 8.39 -8.42 -13.39
CA TRP A 523 7.35 -7.48 -12.95
C TRP A 523 7.49 -7.11 -11.48
N ALA A 524 7.86 -8.05 -10.62
CA ALA A 524 8.10 -7.77 -9.20
C ALA A 524 9.23 -6.75 -8.98
N ASN A 525 10.36 -6.88 -9.68
CA ASN A 525 11.47 -5.94 -9.55
C ASN A 525 11.13 -4.56 -10.14
N GLN A 526 10.39 -4.49 -11.26
CA GLN A 526 9.89 -3.20 -11.78
C GLN A 526 8.88 -2.53 -10.84
N ARG A 527 8.03 -3.31 -10.15
CA ARG A 527 7.12 -2.79 -9.12
C ARG A 527 7.88 -2.25 -7.92
N MET A 528 8.93 -2.95 -7.49
CA MET A 528 9.81 -2.50 -6.41
C MET A 528 10.51 -1.19 -6.78
N HIS A 529 11.13 -1.14 -7.97
CA HIS A 529 11.66 0.09 -8.55
C HIS A 529 10.66 1.24 -8.55
N SER A 530 9.46 0.99 -9.08
CA SER A 530 8.41 2.01 -9.18
C SER A 530 8.05 2.58 -7.81
N ALA A 531 8.04 1.76 -6.76
CA ALA A 531 7.83 2.21 -5.38
C ALA A 531 8.98 3.09 -4.86
N LEU A 532 10.23 2.72 -5.15
CA LEU A 532 11.43 3.52 -4.80
C LEU A 532 11.42 4.88 -5.50
N VAL A 533 11.08 4.93 -6.79
CA VAL A 533 10.90 6.19 -7.55
C VAL A 533 9.84 7.07 -6.89
N TYR A 534 8.65 6.52 -6.63
CA TYR A 534 7.54 7.30 -6.09
C TYR A 534 7.90 7.94 -4.74
N MET A 535 8.55 7.18 -3.87
CA MET A 535 8.96 7.66 -2.55
C MET A 535 10.27 8.46 -2.56
N GLY A 536 10.88 8.67 -3.74
CA GLY A 536 12.11 9.45 -3.88
C GLY A 536 13.34 8.81 -3.22
N TYR A 537 13.40 7.47 -3.12
CA TYR A 537 14.57 6.76 -2.57
C TYR A 537 15.81 6.99 -3.42
N ASP A 538 16.96 6.95 -2.75
CA ASP A 538 18.24 6.94 -3.41
C ASP A 538 18.50 5.58 -4.04
N HIS A 539 18.19 5.44 -5.32
CA HIS A 539 18.26 4.15 -6.00
C HIS A 539 18.79 4.26 -7.42
N LYS A 540 19.35 3.15 -7.90
CA LYS A 540 19.75 2.96 -9.30
C LYS A 540 19.27 1.60 -9.79
N PHE A 541 18.75 1.56 -11.01
CA PHE A 541 18.24 0.36 -11.64
C PHE A 541 18.82 0.15 -13.01
N ASP A 542 19.65 -0.86 -13.10
CA ASP A 542 20.16 -1.36 -14.37
C ASP A 542 19.26 -2.52 -14.83
N TRP A 543 18.79 -2.41 -16.07
CA TRP A 543 17.90 -3.39 -16.69
C TRP A 543 18.54 -4.00 -17.92
N ALA A 544 18.43 -5.31 -18.09
CA ALA A 544 18.83 -6.01 -19.30
C ALA A 544 17.66 -6.77 -19.93
N GLU A 545 17.60 -6.75 -21.26
CA GLU A 545 16.64 -7.56 -21.99
C GLU A 545 17.09 -9.01 -22.11
N GLY A 546 16.20 -9.93 -21.74
CA GLY A 546 16.28 -11.35 -22.01
C GLY A 546 17.33 -12.13 -21.23
N TYR A 547 18.14 -11.57 -20.35
CA TYR A 547 19.07 -12.39 -19.55
C TYR A 547 18.29 -13.38 -18.67
N ALA A 548 18.78 -14.62 -18.60
CA ALA A 548 18.21 -15.64 -17.72
C ALA A 548 18.33 -15.27 -16.24
N HIS A 549 17.57 -15.95 -15.38
CA HIS A 549 17.84 -16.00 -13.94
C HIS A 549 19.22 -16.63 -13.66
N ASN A 550 20.25 -15.80 -13.64
CA ASN A 550 21.63 -16.18 -13.37
C ASN A 550 22.39 -14.97 -12.79
N SER A 551 23.71 -15.11 -12.59
CA SER A 551 24.53 -14.00 -12.07
C SER A 551 25.30 -13.25 -13.15
N ASP A 552 25.11 -13.55 -14.43
CA ASP A 552 25.95 -12.99 -15.48
C ASP A 552 25.76 -11.47 -15.58
N PHE A 553 24.51 -10.99 -15.66
CA PHE A 553 24.24 -9.55 -15.70
C PHE A 553 24.59 -8.86 -14.39
N GLY A 554 24.08 -9.36 -13.26
CA GLY A 554 24.37 -8.78 -11.93
C GLY A 554 25.87 -8.66 -11.64
N SER A 555 26.63 -9.74 -11.84
CA SER A 555 28.08 -9.70 -11.62
C SER A 555 28.81 -8.71 -12.55
N SER A 556 28.34 -8.53 -13.79
CA SER A 556 28.91 -7.55 -14.71
C SER A 556 28.68 -6.10 -14.25
N LYS A 557 27.64 -5.85 -13.45
CA LYS A 557 27.29 -4.53 -12.90
C LYS A 557 27.85 -4.28 -11.52
N PHE A 558 28.27 -5.32 -10.81
CA PHE A 558 28.69 -5.24 -9.42
C PHE A 558 29.80 -4.19 -9.16
N PRO A 559 30.88 -4.07 -9.96
CA PRO A 559 31.88 -3.03 -9.73
C PRO A 559 31.33 -1.60 -9.85
N GLU A 560 30.49 -1.34 -10.84
CA GLU A 560 29.83 -0.03 -10.99
C GLU A 560 28.80 0.23 -9.89
N ALA A 561 28.16 -0.82 -9.39
CA ALA A 561 27.28 -0.74 -8.24
C ALA A 561 28.03 -0.37 -6.96
N MET A 562 29.25 -0.88 -6.76
CA MET A 562 30.06 -0.52 -5.59
C MET A 562 30.48 0.95 -5.64
N LYS A 563 30.98 1.43 -6.79
CA LYS A 563 31.29 2.86 -6.99
C LYS A 563 30.08 3.73 -6.68
N TRP A 564 28.90 3.36 -7.19
CA TRP A 564 27.68 4.12 -6.97
C TRP A 564 27.17 4.04 -5.53
N LEU A 565 27.24 2.87 -4.88
CA LEU A 565 26.80 2.71 -3.50
C LEU A 565 27.69 3.50 -2.55
N TRP A 566 29.02 3.49 -2.75
CA TRP A 566 30.00 4.12 -1.87
C TRP A 566 30.30 5.59 -2.17
N ARG A 567 29.60 6.22 -3.10
CA ARG A 567 29.75 7.66 -3.37
C ARG A 567 29.36 8.53 -2.16
N ASP A 568 30.01 9.67 -2.02
CA ASP A 568 29.81 10.62 -0.92
C ASP A 568 28.58 11.53 -1.09
N GLU A 569 28.03 11.61 -2.28
CA GLU A 569 26.91 12.48 -2.58
C GLU A 569 25.68 12.15 -1.71
N THR A 570 25.12 13.18 -1.08
CA THR A 570 23.83 13.06 -0.38
C THR A 570 22.71 13.26 -1.41
N PRO A 571 21.82 12.29 -1.61
CA PRO A 571 20.73 12.40 -2.56
C PRO A 571 19.74 13.47 -2.08
N VAL A 572 19.19 14.25 -3.02
CA VAL A 572 18.01 15.08 -2.76
C VAL A 572 16.79 14.32 -3.29
N PRO A 573 15.85 13.88 -2.43
CA PRO A 573 14.66 13.18 -2.89
C PRO A 573 13.87 14.03 -3.88
N VAL A 574 13.51 13.44 -5.02
CA VAL A 574 12.58 14.05 -5.97
C VAL A 574 11.18 13.51 -5.67
N ILE A 575 10.37 14.31 -4.98
CA ILE A 575 8.98 13.97 -4.69
C ILE A 575 8.14 14.27 -5.93
N ASN A 576 7.46 13.26 -6.46
CA ASN A 576 6.56 13.40 -7.59
C ASN A 576 5.21 12.74 -7.31
N THR A 577 4.25 13.56 -6.88
CA THR A 577 2.87 13.16 -6.57
C THR A 577 1.88 13.53 -7.68
N LYS A 578 2.36 13.81 -8.91
CA LYS A 578 1.50 14.27 -10.02
C LYS A 578 0.39 13.28 -10.40
N ASP A 579 0.63 11.99 -10.15
CA ASP A 579 -0.28 10.89 -10.48
C ASP A 579 -1.17 10.51 -9.29
N ASP A 580 -1.00 11.14 -8.11
CA ASP A 580 -1.91 10.95 -6.99
C ASP A 580 -3.25 11.62 -7.32
N LEU A 581 -4.34 10.86 -7.16
CA LEU A 581 -5.68 11.40 -7.36
C LEU A 581 -5.99 12.44 -6.27
N GLY A 582 -6.95 13.34 -6.52
CA GLY A 582 -7.32 14.36 -5.53
C GLY A 582 -7.79 13.81 -4.18
N SER A 583 -8.18 12.53 -4.11
CA SER A 583 -8.51 11.82 -2.88
C SER A 583 -7.32 11.07 -2.25
N ASP A 584 -6.19 10.92 -2.94
CA ASP A 584 -5.02 10.17 -2.47
C ASP A 584 -4.18 11.04 -1.53
N PHE A 585 -4.47 10.94 -0.23
CA PHE A 585 -3.86 11.78 0.79
C PHE A 585 -2.51 11.22 1.26
N THR A 586 -1.57 11.04 0.32
CA THR A 586 -0.24 10.46 0.54
C THR A 586 0.57 11.13 1.65
N LEU A 587 1.44 10.36 2.31
CA LEU A 587 2.42 10.88 3.26
C LEU A 587 3.36 11.92 2.62
N LEU A 588 3.66 11.80 1.32
CA LEU A 588 4.57 12.73 0.63
C LEU A 588 4.05 14.19 0.60
N ASN A 589 2.72 14.37 0.67
CA ASN A 589 2.08 15.69 0.73
C ASN A 589 1.76 16.11 2.19
N LEU A 590 2.08 15.27 3.18
CA LEU A 590 1.82 15.49 4.60
C LEU A 590 3.11 15.75 5.40
N LEU A 591 4.20 15.08 5.02
CA LEU A 591 5.49 15.16 5.70
C LEU A 591 6.28 16.37 5.23
N ILE A 592 6.98 17.00 6.19
CA ILE A 592 7.98 18.03 5.89
C ILE A 592 9.35 17.33 5.84
N PRO A 593 10.08 17.39 4.71
CA PRO A 593 11.40 16.77 4.61
C PRO A 593 12.36 17.25 5.71
N GLY A 594 12.96 16.31 6.43
CA GLY A 594 13.90 16.58 7.53
C GLY A 594 13.25 16.77 8.91
N GLU A 595 11.93 16.97 8.99
CA GLU A 595 11.20 17.08 10.26
C GLU A 595 10.88 15.69 10.83
N SER A 596 11.11 15.51 12.13
CA SER A 596 10.84 14.26 12.86
C SER A 596 10.14 14.55 14.20
N TRP A 597 10.02 13.54 15.05
CA TRP A 597 9.45 13.68 16.38
C TRP A 597 10.37 14.47 17.32
N GLU A 598 9.82 15.50 17.94
CA GLU A 598 10.47 16.31 18.98
C GLU A 598 9.89 15.99 20.36
N LEU A 599 10.75 15.89 21.38
CA LEU A 599 10.31 15.68 22.75
C LEU A 599 9.68 16.96 23.34
N VAL A 600 8.51 16.82 23.98
CA VAL A 600 7.74 17.93 24.59
C VAL A 600 7.62 17.76 26.10
N ALA A 601 7.41 16.54 26.57
CA ALA A 601 7.35 16.20 27.98
C ALA A 601 7.94 14.81 28.21
N GLU A 602 8.62 14.63 29.34
CA GLU A 602 9.13 13.35 29.81
C GLU A 602 8.94 13.20 31.31
N ASP A 603 9.41 12.07 31.85
CA ASP A 603 9.25 11.68 33.25
C ASP A 603 7.79 11.61 33.74
N LEU A 604 6.86 11.35 32.81
CA LEU A 604 5.46 11.13 33.13
C LEU A 604 5.27 9.71 33.67
N GLY A 605 4.27 9.54 34.51
CA GLY A 605 3.87 8.23 35.01
C GLY A 605 3.22 7.38 33.92
N PHE A 606 2.23 7.94 33.21
CA PHE A 606 1.63 7.37 32.00
C PHE A 606 0.84 8.46 31.25
N ALA A 607 1.29 8.85 30.05
CA ALA A 607 0.68 9.92 29.26
C ALA A 607 -0.54 9.42 28.47
N ASP A 608 -1.66 10.15 28.55
CA ASP A 608 -2.88 9.84 27.81
C ASP A 608 -3.77 11.08 27.63
N ALA A 609 -5.00 10.90 27.13
CA ALA A 609 -6.08 11.88 27.13
C ALA A 609 -5.73 13.21 26.43
N LEU A 610 -5.14 13.12 25.23
CA LEU A 610 -4.75 14.28 24.45
C LEU A 610 -5.98 14.95 23.81
N CYS A 611 -6.15 16.25 24.02
CA CYS A 611 -7.11 17.07 23.28
C CYS A 611 -6.56 18.46 23.00
N ALA A 612 -7.21 19.22 22.13
CA ALA A 612 -6.80 20.58 21.80
C ALA A 612 -7.96 21.57 21.90
N ASP A 613 -7.69 22.78 22.36
CA ASP A 613 -8.67 23.87 22.27
C ASP A 613 -8.56 24.62 20.94
N LYS A 614 -9.56 25.47 20.66
CA LYS A 614 -9.61 26.30 19.45
C LYS A 614 -8.38 27.18 19.20
N ASP A 615 -7.65 27.55 20.26
CA ASP A 615 -6.46 28.41 20.18
C ASP A 615 -5.19 27.58 19.94
N GLY A 616 -5.33 26.25 19.87
CA GLY A 616 -4.25 25.32 19.58
C GLY A 616 -3.50 24.83 20.82
N ASN A 617 -3.96 25.14 22.03
CA ASN A 617 -3.32 24.62 23.24
C ASN A 617 -3.60 23.13 23.35
N LEU A 618 -2.56 22.35 23.68
CA LEU A 618 -2.70 20.92 23.92
C LEU A 618 -3.05 20.68 25.39
N TYR A 619 -3.94 19.75 25.68
CA TYR A 619 -4.19 19.21 27.00
C TYR A 619 -3.83 17.74 27.01
N TYR A 620 -3.32 17.24 28.13
CA TYR A 620 -3.02 15.82 28.35
C TYR A 620 -3.25 15.43 29.80
N CYS A 621 -3.28 14.14 30.09
CA CYS A 621 -3.28 13.62 31.46
C CYS A 621 -2.01 12.79 31.74
N ASP A 622 -1.39 13.00 32.90
CA ASP A 622 -0.53 11.97 33.51
C ASP A 622 -1.39 11.12 34.46
N MET A 623 -1.74 9.92 34.01
CA MET A 623 -2.67 9.07 34.75
C MET A 623 -2.08 8.48 36.04
N ARG A 624 -0.75 8.37 36.14
CA ARG A 624 -0.09 7.78 37.33
C ARG A 624 0.48 8.82 38.28
N ALA A 625 0.63 10.07 37.82
CA ALA A 625 0.76 11.24 38.68
C ALA A 625 -0.44 12.18 38.40
N PRO A 626 -1.63 11.88 38.95
CA PRO A 626 -2.91 12.42 38.49
C PRO A 626 -2.93 13.94 38.30
N ALA A 627 -2.83 14.36 37.03
CA ALA A 627 -2.89 15.76 36.64
C ALA A 627 -3.36 15.88 35.19
N VAL A 628 -4.35 16.74 34.95
CA VAL A 628 -4.68 17.27 33.63
C VAL A 628 -3.87 18.53 33.43
N VAL A 629 -3.04 18.56 32.39
CA VAL A 629 -2.07 19.62 32.14
C VAL A 629 -2.32 20.22 30.77
N ARG A 630 -2.32 21.56 30.70
CA ARG A 630 -2.34 22.33 29.46
C ARG A 630 -0.92 22.72 29.06
N ILE A 631 -0.59 22.58 27.79
CA ILE A 631 0.59 23.16 27.13
C ILE A 631 0.12 24.31 26.25
N ASN A 632 0.62 25.52 26.52
CA ASN A 632 0.29 26.70 25.74
C ASN A 632 0.90 26.62 24.33
N ALA A 633 0.11 26.91 23.29
CA ALA A 633 0.54 26.81 21.90
C ALA A 633 1.64 27.81 21.50
N ALA A 634 1.63 29.00 22.11
CA ALA A 634 2.51 30.11 21.75
C ALA A 634 3.88 30.03 22.42
N ASP A 635 3.96 29.59 23.68
CA ASP A 635 5.20 29.58 24.46
C ASP A 635 5.60 28.21 25.05
N GLY A 636 4.76 27.19 24.90
CA GLY A 636 5.02 25.84 25.42
C GLY A 636 4.90 25.71 26.95
N SER A 637 4.46 26.75 27.65
CA SER A 637 4.30 26.72 29.11
C SER A 637 3.26 25.68 29.55
N LYS A 638 3.58 24.98 30.64
CA LYS A 638 2.73 23.91 31.20
C LYS A 638 1.94 24.44 32.40
N THR A 639 0.64 24.20 32.44
CA THR A 639 -0.24 24.59 33.55
C THR A 639 -1.08 23.40 34.00
N GLU A 640 -1.03 23.05 35.28
CA GLU A 640 -1.96 22.07 35.87
C GLU A 640 -3.37 22.69 35.93
N ILE A 641 -4.34 22.01 35.32
CA ILE A 641 -5.74 22.42 35.25
C ILE A 641 -6.57 21.76 36.36
N ALA A 642 -6.33 20.47 36.61
CA ALA A 642 -7.01 19.69 37.64
C ALA A 642 -6.15 18.49 38.07
N LYS A 643 -6.32 18.00 39.30
CA LYS A 643 -5.62 16.82 39.84
C LYS A 643 -6.43 15.53 39.66
N GLU A 644 -6.79 15.25 38.43
CA GLU A 644 -7.61 14.10 38.07
C GLU A 644 -6.84 13.13 37.17
N SER A 645 -7.06 11.83 37.37
CA SER A 645 -6.59 10.78 36.46
C SER A 645 -7.70 10.47 35.47
N VAL A 646 -7.47 10.72 34.19
CA VAL A 646 -8.44 10.55 33.09
C VAL A 646 -7.78 9.93 31.86
N SER A 647 -8.52 9.13 31.09
CA SER A 647 -7.99 8.44 29.88
C SER A 647 -8.45 9.08 28.57
N GLY A 648 -9.65 9.65 28.53
CA GLY A 648 -10.21 10.39 27.40
C GLY A 648 -10.58 11.81 27.81
N LEU A 649 -10.43 12.77 26.92
CA LEU A 649 -10.65 14.20 27.16
C LEU A 649 -11.13 14.88 25.88
N GLU A 650 -12.20 15.67 25.95
CA GLU A 650 -12.69 16.43 24.79
C GLU A 650 -13.43 17.69 25.27
N PHE A 651 -13.40 18.77 24.49
CA PHE A 651 -14.13 19.98 24.82
C PHE A 651 -15.62 19.84 24.50
N SER A 652 -16.47 20.51 25.30
CA SER A 652 -17.83 20.81 24.89
C SER A 652 -17.82 21.66 23.60
N PRO A 653 -18.88 21.64 22.77
CA PRO A 653 -18.86 22.36 21.48
C PRO A 653 -18.65 23.88 21.61
N ASP A 654 -19.00 24.46 22.75
CA ASP A 654 -18.79 25.87 23.07
C ASP A 654 -17.44 26.17 23.76
N GLY A 655 -16.64 25.14 24.04
CA GLY A 655 -15.35 25.22 24.73
C GLY A 655 -15.46 25.60 26.21
N SER A 656 -16.65 25.55 26.81
CA SER A 656 -16.87 25.98 28.20
C SER A 656 -16.35 24.99 29.24
N VAL A 657 -16.38 23.68 28.94
CA VAL A 657 -15.91 22.61 29.81
C VAL A 657 -15.14 21.55 29.02
N LEU A 658 -14.28 20.82 29.72
CA LEU A 658 -13.66 19.58 29.27
C LEU A 658 -14.45 18.40 29.82
N TYR A 659 -14.98 17.53 28.98
CA TYR A 659 -15.48 16.23 29.42
C TYR A 659 -14.32 15.24 29.53
N ALA A 660 -14.32 14.41 30.57
CA ALA A 660 -13.23 13.48 30.83
C ALA A 660 -13.69 12.11 31.33
N CYS A 661 -13.02 11.05 30.87
CA CYS A 661 -13.32 9.66 31.22
C CYS A 661 -12.62 9.25 32.52
N GLN A 662 -13.38 8.75 33.50
CA GLN A 662 -12.85 8.10 34.70
C GLN A 662 -13.34 6.66 34.80
N GLY A 663 -12.85 5.80 33.89
CA GLY A 663 -13.23 4.38 33.85
C GLY A 663 -12.96 3.60 35.14
N SER A 664 -11.92 3.94 35.90
CA SER A 664 -11.64 3.31 37.20
C SER A 664 -12.65 3.70 38.30
N GLN A 665 -13.34 4.82 38.13
CA GLN A 665 -14.37 5.34 39.04
C GLN A 665 -15.79 5.19 38.50
N ASN A 666 -15.94 4.49 37.36
CA ASN A 666 -17.21 4.27 36.68
C ASN A 666 -18.04 5.54 36.39
N ARG A 667 -17.40 6.60 35.90
CA ARG A 667 -18.08 7.88 35.61
C ARG A 667 -17.43 8.69 34.49
N VAL A 668 -18.21 9.62 33.95
CA VAL A 668 -17.74 10.75 33.14
C VAL A 668 -17.87 12.03 33.95
N ILE A 669 -16.85 12.88 33.92
CA ILE A 669 -16.83 14.17 34.61
C ILE A 669 -16.73 15.32 33.61
N SER A 670 -17.01 16.53 34.06
CA SER A 670 -16.67 17.79 33.41
C SER A 670 -15.66 18.55 34.26
N ILE A 671 -14.72 19.23 33.63
CA ILE A 671 -13.69 20.06 34.25
C ILE A 671 -13.81 21.45 33.66
N ASN A 672 -13.92 22.47 34.49
CA ASN A 672 -13.82 23.86 34.03
C ASN A 672 -12.33 24.18 33.75
N PRO A 673 -11.92 24.44 32.49
CA PRO A 673 -10.51 24.62 32.14
C PRO A 673 -9.88 25.89 32.73
N LYS A 674 -10.69 26.81 33.29
CA LYS A 674 -10.21 28.05 33.93
C LYS A 674 -10.10 27.93 35.44
N SER A 675 -11.07 27.30 36.10
CA SER A 675 -11.12 27.21 37.56
C SER A 675 -10.62 25.86 38.12
N GLY A 676 -10.54 24.83 37.28
CA GLY A 676 -10.28 23.45 37.71
C GLY A 676 -11.46 22.78 38.42
N GLU A 677 -12.64 23.40 38.44
CA GLU A 677 -13.84 22.83 39.07
C GLU A 677 -14.27 21.55 38.36
N VAL A 678 -14.46 20.46 39.13
CA VAL A 678 -14.86 19.14 38.64
C VAL A 678 -16.31 18.84 39.01
N LYS A 679 -17.10 18.35 38.06
CA LYS A 679 -18.48 17.88 38.27
C LYS A 679 -18.73 16.55 37.59
N THR A 680 -19.42 15.63 38.28
CA THR A 680 -19.91 14.40 37.64
C THR A 680 -20.98 14.73 36.60
N VAL A 681 -20.85 14.14 35.42
CA VAL A 681 -21.82 14.27 34.30
C VAL A 681 -22.68 13.01 34.19
N ALA A 682 -22.07 11.84 34.33
CA ALA A 682 -22.77 10.56 34.35
C ALA A 682 -22.04 9.54 35.22
N GLU A 683 -22.78 8.63 35.85
CA GLU A 683 -22.27 7.52 36.67
C GLU A 683 -22.72 6.17 36.08
N GLY A 684 -22.10 5.08 36.51
CA GLY A 684 -22.48 3.72 36.10
C GLY A 684 -21.96 3.32 34.72
N VAL A 685 -21.04 4.10 34.14
CA VAL A 685 -20.38 3.86 32.86
C VAL A 685 -18.89 3.59 33.08
N LYS A 686 -18.25 2.75 32.27
CA LYS A 686 -16.82 2.48 32.35
C LYS A 686 -16.09 3.02 31.11
N PRO A 687 -16.00 4.36 30.97
CA PRO A 687 -15.49 4.99 29.77
C PRO A 687 -13.97 4.81 29.61
N ASN A 688 -13.51 4.76 28.37
CA ASN A 688 -12.09 4.73 28.01
C ASN A 688 -11.71 5.97 27.20
N ASP A 689 -12.37 6.22 26.07
CA ASP A 689 -12.21 7.46 25.28
C ASP A 689 -13.57 8.09 24.97
N LEU A 690 -13.60 9.35 24.50
CA LEU A 690 -14.84 10.07 24.19
C LEU A 690 -14.74 11.02 22.99
N ALA A 691 -15.89 11.23 22.34
CA ALA A 691 -16.10 12.28 21.34
C ALA A 691 -17.39 13.04 21.66
N VAL A 692 -17.48 14.30 21.26
CA VAL A 692 -18.64 15.17 21.56
C VAL A 692 -19.29 15.65 20.27
N THR A 693 -20.58 15.35 20.11
CA THR A 693 -21.34 15.77 18.92
C THR A 693 -21.58 17.27 18.92
N LYS A 694 -21.84 17.85 17.73
CA LYS A 694 -22.10 19.29 17.59
C LYS A 694 -23.30 19.80 18.40
N ASP A 695 -24.29 18.95 18.63
CA ASP A 695 -25.46 19.22 19.47
C ASP A 695 -25.23 18.92 20.97
N GLY A 696 -24.02 18.49 21.35
CA GLY A 696 -23.54 18.42 22.72
C GLY A 696 -23.71 17.06 23.41
N PHE A 697 -24.07 15.99 22.70
CA PHE A 697 -24.09 14.65 23.26
C PHE A 697 -22.66 14.09 23.34
N ILE A 698 -22.38 13.33 24.39
CA ILE A 698 -21.08 12.68 24.57
C ILE A 698 -21.21 11.23 24.11
N LEU A 699 -20.30 10.78 23.27
CA LEU A 699 -20.16 9.39 22.85
C LEU A 699 -18.90 8.83 23.51
N ILE A 700 -19.03 7.81 24.34
CA ILE A 700 -17.91 7.15 25.01
C ILE A 700 -17.72 5.73 24.48
N THR A 701 -16.49 5.24 24.50
CA THR A 701 -16.21 3.81 24.36
C THR A 701 -16.12 3.15 25.72
N GLU A 702 -16.72 1.95 25.84
CA GLU A 702 -16.61 1.12 27.04
C GLU A 702 -15.96 -0.22 26.67
N THR A 703 -14.62 -0.25 26.67
CA THR A 703 -13.81 -1.36 26.13
C THR A 703 -14.18 -2.73 26.69
N GLN A 704 -14.44 -2.83 27.99
CA GLN A 704 -14.79 -4.09 28.66
C GLN A 704 -16.24 -4.51 28.35
N ALA A 705 -17.14 -3.54 28.23
CA ALA A 705 -18.55 -3.79 27.89
C ALA A 705 -18.77 -4.00 26.39
N LYS A 706 -17.75 -3.73 25.55
CA LYS A 706 -17.78 -3.90 24.09
C LYS A 706 -18.86 -3.08 23.39
N GLN A 707 -19.06 -1.85 23.87
CA GLN A 707 -20.11 -0.96 23.40
C GLN A 707 -19.63 0.49 23.25
N VAL A 708 -20.35 1.24 22.43
CA VAL A 708 -20.32 2.70 22.40
C VAL A 708 -21.58 3.19 23.12
N THR A 709 -21.40 4.13 24.04
CA THR A 709 -22.48 4.65 24.88
C THR A 709 -22.63 6.14 24.68
N ARG A 710 -23.86 6.59 24.48
CA ARG A 710 -24.23 8.00 24.40
C ARG A 710 -24.65 8.51 25.77
N ILE A 711 -24.24 9.73 26.10
CA ILE A 711 -24.63 10.45 27.31
C ILE A 711 -25.21 11.81 26.91
N ASP A 712 -26.37 12.16 27.46
CA ASP A 712 -26.87 13.54 27.42
C ASP A 712 -26.36 14.29 28.67
N PRO A 713 -25.41 15.24 28.53
CA PRO A 713 -24.86 15.93 29.68
C PRO A 713 -25.85 16.87 30.39
N LYS A 714 -27.01 17.17 29.79
CA LYS A 714 -28.03 18.03 30.40
C LYS A 714 -28.94 17.24 31.35
N THR A 715 -29.19 15.98 31.05
CA THR A 715 -30.12 15.12 31.81
C THR A 715 -29.39 14.04 32.62
N GLY A 716 -28.16 13.72 32.25
CA GLY A 716 -27.41 12.56 32.77
C GLY A 716 -27.88 11.23 32.19
N GLU A 717 -28.75 11.22 31.16
CA GLU A 717 -29.22 10.00 30.52
C GLU A 717 -28.06 9.27 29.82
N VAL A 718 -27.99 7.95 30.02
CA VAL A 718 -26.97 7.06 29.46
C VAL A 718 -27.66 6.00 28.60
N THR A 719 -27.21 5.83 27.36
CA THR A 719 -27.79 4.86 26.41
C THR A 719 -26.69 4.17 25.60
N PRO A 720 -26.57 2.83 25.63
CA PRO A 720 -25.76 2.12 24.64
C PRO A 720 -26.30 2.36 23.22
N VAL A 721 -25.45 2.79 22.29
CA VAL A 721 -25.82 3.13 20.90
C VAL A 721 -25.15 2.23 19.85
N ASP A 722 -24.13 1.47 20.24
CA ASP A 722 -23.57 0.39 19.42
C ASP A 722 -23.00 -0.73 20.29
N VAL A 723 -23.01 -1.96 19.78
CA VAL A 723 -22.38 -3.14 20.40
C VAL A 723 -21.62 -3.97 19.37
N GLY A 724 -20.71 -4.83 19.83
CA GLY A 724 -20.10 -5.89 19.01
C GLY A 724 -18.76 -5.53 18.35
N ILE A 725 -18.18 -4.38 18.66
CA ILE A 725 -16.73 -4.15 18.45
C ILE A 725 -15.96 -4.97 19.50
N ASN A 726 -14.84 -5.60 19.15
CA ASN A 726 -14.19 -6.55 20.06
C ASN A 726 -13.65 -5.86 21.33
N LYS A 727 -12.88 -4.78 21.16
CA LYS A 727 -12.40 -3.90 22.24
C LYS A 727 -12.43 -2.44 21.74
N PRO A 728 -13.60 -1.78 21.75
CA PRO A 728 -13.69 -0.37 21.35
C PRO A 728 -12.81 0.49 22.27
N ASN A 729 -11.99 1.34 21.68
CA ASN A 729 -11.03 2.17 22.40
C ASN A 729 -11.11 3.62 21.89
N GLY A 730 -10.19 4.07 21.04
CA GLY A 730 -10.18 5.45 20.56
C GLY A 730 -11.40 5.78 19.72
N ILE A 731 -11.83 7.04 19.78
CA ILE A 731 -13.05 7.52 19.11
C ILE A 731 -12.87 8.95 18.61
N ALA A 732 -13.30 9.25 17.38
CA ALA A 732 -13.31 10.62 16.87
C ALA A 732 -14.40 10.86 15.83
N LEU A 733 -14.85 12.11 15.75
CA LEU A 733 -15.80 12.58 14.74
C LEU A 733 -15.05 13.19 13.55
N SER A 734 -15.59 13.00 12.35
CA SER A 734 -15.22 13.81 11.19
C SER A 734 -15.46 15.30 11.47
N ASN A 735 -14.74 16.20 10.79
CA ASN A 735 -14.86 17.65 10.99
C ASN A 735 -16.29 18.20 10.83
N ASP A 736 -17.09 17.55 9.98
CA ASP A 736 -18.49 17.91 9.77
C ASP A 736 -19.44 17.27 10.81
N GLY A 737 -18.95 16.34 11.63
CA GLY A 737 -19.69 15.60 12.66
C GLY A 737 -20.53 14.45 12.11
N GLY A 738 -20.53 14.20 10.80
CA GLY A 738 -21.45 13.25 10.16
C GLY A 738 -21.00 11.79 10.23
N THR A 739 -19.71 11.56 10.48
CA THR A 739 -19.11 10.24 10.62
C THR A 739 -18.38 10.12 11.95
N LEU A 740 -18.64 9.03 12.67
CA LEU A 740 -17.88 8.64 13.86
C LEU A 740 -16.94 7.50 13.48
N ALA A 741 -15.67 7.57 13.89
CA ALA A 741 -14.71 6.48 13.81
C ALA A 741 -14.43 5.92 15.21
N VAL A 742 -14.34 4.59 15.34
CA VAL A 742 -14.06 3.89 16.61
C VAL A 742 -13.03 2.79 16.36
N SER A 743 -11.85 2.89 16.97
CA SER A 743 -10.78 1.90 16.81
C SER A 743 -11.10 0.62 17.59
N ASP A 744 -10.73 -0.53 17.01
CA ASP A 744 -10.81 -1.82 17.70
C ASP A 744 -9.41 -2.24 18.17
N TYR A 745 -9.10 -2.02 19.44
CA TYR A 745 -7.83 -2.40 20.05
C TYR A 745 -7.56 -3.91 19.91
N GLY A 746 -8.62 -4.71 19.98
CA GLY A 746 -8.59 -6.17 19.89
C GLY A 746 -8.79 -6.69 18.47
N GLY A 747 -8.89 -5.82 17.48
CA GLY A 747 -9.16 -6.15 16.09
C GLY A 747 -8.17 -5.51 15.12
N ASP A 748 -8.48 -5.66 13.85
CA ASP A 748 -7.69 -5.27 12.68
C ASP A 748 -8.36 -4.14 11.88
N HIS A 749 -9.41 -3.51 12.42
CA HIS A 749 -10.13 -2.44 11.77
C HIS A 749 -10.46 -1.30 12.74
N THR A 750 -10.58 -0.10 12.18
CA THR A 750 -11.36 0.99 12.76
C THR A 750 -12.74 1.02 12.08
N TRP A 751 -13.78 1.09 12.90
CA TRP A 751 -15.18 1.06 12.49
C TRP A 751 -15.70 2.48 12.26
N THR A 752 -16.56 2.67 11.27
CA THR A 752 -17.25 3.94 11.04
C THR A 752 -18.76 3.82 11.15
N PHE A 753 -19.39 4.90 11.60
CA PHE A 753 -20.83 5.04 11.74
C PHE A 753 -21.29 6.36 11.14
N ARG A 754 -22.51 6.39 10.62
CA ARG A 754 -23.20 7.67 10.42
C ARG A 754 -23.72 8.16 11.78
N VAL A 755 -23.54 9.46 12.01
CA VAL A 755 -24.07 10.16 13.18
C VAL A 755 -25.35 10.89 12.78
N ASN A 756 -26.44 10.58 13.48
CA ASN A 756 -27.74 11.21 13.32
C ASN A 756 -27.98 12.23 14.45
N PRO A 757 -28.95 13.14 14.29
CA PRO A 757 -29.32 14.08 15.36
C PRO A 757 -29.53 13.38 16.71
N GLY A 758 -29.06 13.99 17.79
CA GLY A 758 -29.11 13.39 19.12
C GLY A 758 -28.08 12.28 19.35
N GLY A 759 -26.99 12.24 18.58
CA GLY A 759 -25.91 11.26 18.72
C GLY A 759 -26.32 9.81 18.46
N VAL A 760 -27.37 9.58 17.66
CA VAL A 760 -27.81 8.23 17.30
C VAL A 760 -26.96 7.68 16.16
N LEU A 761 -26.48 6.44 16.30
CA LEU A 761 -25.56 5.82 15.34
C LEU A 761 -26.28 4.79 14.45
N ASP A 762 -25.94 4.79 13.16
CA ASP A 762 -26.31 3.73 12.22
C ASP A 762 -25.24 3.56 11.12
N ALA A 763 -25.52 2.76 10.09
CA ALA A 763 -24.61 2.52 8.96
C ALA A 763 -23.20 2.02 9.37
N LYS A 764 -23.10 1.22 10.44
CA LYS A 764 -21.85 0.64 10.96
C LYS A 764 -21.11 -0.17 9.90
N GLN A 765 -19.84 0.15 9.66
CA GLN A 765 -18.98 -0.56 8.69
C GLN A 765 -17.49 -0.57 9.13
N PRO A 766 -16.73 -1.66 8.91
CA PRO A 766 -15.29 -1.73 9.20
C PRO A 766 -14.47 -1.10 8.05
N THR A 767 -14.56 0.22 7.87
CA THR A 767 -14.07 0.88 6.65
C THR A 767 -12.57 1.17 6.64
N MET A 768 -11.89 1.20 7.79
CA MET A 768 -10.45 1.49 7.90
C MET A 768 -9.68 0.22 8.28
N PRO A 769 -9.17 -0.57 7.31
CA PRO A 769 -8.34 -1.74 7.60
C PRO A 769 -6.98 -1.27 8.14
N MET A 770 -6.65 -1.71 9.35
CA MET A 770 -5.40 -1.39 10.02
C MET A 770 -4.30 -2.31 9.51
N ARG A 771 -3.12 -1.73 9.21
CA ARG A 771 -1.92 -2.52 8.96
C ARG A 771 -1.50 -3.21 10.26
N LEU A 772 -1.06 -4.45 10.15
CA LEU A 772 -0.61 -5.28 11.26
C LEU A 772 0.90 -5.51 11.16
N ALA A 773 1.57 -5.60 12.30
CA ALA A 773 2.96 -6.00 12.37
C ALA A 773 3.10 -7.46 11.93
N ILE A 774 4.23 -7.78 11.29
CA ILE A 774 4.58 -9.16 10.99
C ILE A 774 4.84 -9.88 12.31
N ASP A 775 4.21 -11.05 12.48
CA ASP A 775 4.49 -11.91 13.61
C ASP A 775 5.79 -12.68 13.35
N GLU A 776 6.87 -12.22 13.97
CA GLU A 776 8.18 -12.87 13.93
C GLU A 776 8.20 -14.28 14.51
N LYS A 777 7.14 -14.75 15.18
CA LYS A 777 7.00 -16.13 15.67
C LYS A 777 6.08 -16.96 14.78
N GLY A 778 5.38 -16.31 13.86
CA GLY A 778 4.45 -16.94 12.95
C GLY A 778 5.13 -17.84 11.92
N GLU A 779 4.36 -18.79 11.40
CA GLU A 779 4.79 -19.67 10.34
C GLU A 779 4.71 -18.94 8.99
N PHE A 780 5.87 -18.66 8.39
CA PHE A 780 5.92 -18.22 7.00
C PHE A 780 5.63 -19.40 6.09
N ARG A 781 4.63 -19.26 5.23
CA ARG A 781 4.27 -20.29 4.24
C ARG A 781 4.54 -19.81 2.84
N PHE A 782 4.89 -20.76 1.97
CA PHE A 782 5.11 -20.47 0.57
C PHE A 782 3.81 -20.05 -0.10
N ASN A 783 3.85 -18.99 -0.91
CA ASN A 783 2.69 -18.46 -1.62
C ASN A 783 1.56 -17.96 -0.69
N GLU A 784 1.83 -17.68 0.57
CA GLU A 784 0.86 -17.07 1.50
C GLU A 784 1.36 -15.69 1.95
N ALA A 785 0.42 -14.86 2.42
CA ALA A 785 0.78 -13.60 3.05
C ALA A 785 1.69 -13.87 4.26
N PRO A 786 2.57 -12.92 4.63
CA PRO A 786 3.31 -13.01 5.87
C PRO A 786 2.37 -13.26 7.07
N PRO A 787 2.81 -14.01 8.10
CA PRO A 787 2.05 -14.09 9.33
C PRO A 787 2.02 -12.70 9.98
N TYR A 788 0.83 -12.25 10.34
CA TYR A 788 0.63 -10.98 11.03
C TYR A 788 0.14 -11.23 12.44
N VAL A 789 0.43 -10.30 13.35
CA VAL A 789 -0.18 -10.29 14.69
C VAL A 789 -1.70 -10.17 14.57
N ALA A 790 -2.45 -10.70 15.54
CA ALA A 790 -3.91 -10.80 15.45
C ALA A 790 -4.67 -9.48 15.66
N SER A 791 -4.04 -8.44 16.19
CA SER A 791 -4.69 -7.15 16.40
C SER A 791 -3.75 -5.98 16.14
N SER A 792 -4.32 -4.88 15.69
CA SER A 792 -3.63 -3.62 15.42
C SER A 792 -3.27 -2.85 16.69
N ARG A 793 -3.98 -3.14 17.79
CA ARG A 793 -3.97 -2.33 19.03
C ARG A 793 -4.31 -0.87 18.75
N GLY A 794 -5.30 -0.65 17.89
CA GLY A 794 -5.90 0.66 17.66
C GLY A 794 -6.33 1.29 18.99
N ASP A 795 -5.82 2.48 19.29
CA ASP A 795 -6.08 3.23 20.52
C ASP A 795 -6.59 4.63 20.16
N GLY A 796 -6.26 5.67 20.92
CA GLY A 796 -6.67 7.07 20.69
C GLY A 796 -6.37 7.58 19.27
N MET A 797 -7.20 8.53 18.81
CA MET A 797 -7.17 9.02 17.44
C MET A 797 -7.48 10.51 17.32
N ALA A 798 -7.16 11.11 16.18
CA ALA A 798 -7.48 12.49 15.85
C ALA A 798 -7.91 12.65 14.40
N VAL A 799 -8.52 13.80 14.10
CA VAL A 799 -8.89 14.20 12.73
C VAL A 799 -8.26 15.54 12.41
N ASP A 800 -7.53 15.63 11.29
CA ASP A 800 -6.98 16.91 10.83
C ASP A 800 -8.01 17.73 10.03
N LYS A 801 -7.63 18.96 9.71
CA LYS A 801 -8.48 19.89 8.97
C LYS A 801 -8.92 19.41 7.58
N ALA A 802 -8.09 18.61 6.90
CA ALA A 802 -8.41 18.03 5.61
C ALA A 802 -9.37 16.82 5.75
N GLY A 803 -9.60 16.35 6.97
CA GLY A 803 -10.45 15.21 7.31
C GLY A 803 -9.69 13.88 7.35
N ARG A 804 -8.35 13.90 7.43
CA ARG A 804 -7.58 12.66 7.66
C ARG A 804 -7.80 12.16 9.06
N PHE A 805 -7.99 10.85 9.20
CA PHE A 805 -7.98 10.20 10.50
C PHE A 805 -6.56 9.72 10.83
N TYR A 806 -6.13 9.95 12.06
CA TYR A 806 -4.87 9.50 12.62
C TYR A 806 -5.19 8.53 13.74
N VAL A 807 -4.86 7.25 13.59
CA VAL A 807 -5.18 6.21 14.57
C VAL A 807 -3.88 5.66 15.14
N THR A 808 -3.66 5.82 16.44
CA THR A 808 -2.51 5.19 17.11
C THR A 808 -2.65 3.68 17.12
N SER A 809 -1.53 2.97 17.00
CA SER A 809 -1.49 1.50 16.91
C SER A 809 -0.13 0.95 17.34
N ASP A 810 -0.01 -0.37 17.43
CA ASP A 810 1.26 -1.05 17.75
C ASP A 810 2.39 -0.70 16.74
N LEU A 811 2.02 -0.47 15.47
CA LEU A 811 2.96 -0.08 14.41
C LEU A 811 3.38 1.40 14.43
N GLY A 812 2.55 2.28 15.00
CA GLY A 812 2.68 3.73 14.85
C GLY A 812 1.34 4.42 14.62
N VAL A 813 1.38 5.67 14.14
CA VAL A 813 0.17 6.43 13.81
C VAL A 813 -0.22 6.09 12.37
N GLN A 814 -1.32 5.37 12.20
CA GLN A 814 -1.86 5.02 10.88
C GLN A 814 -2.77 6.14 10.39
N VAL A 815 -2.51 6.63 9.18
CA VAL A 815 -3.22 7.75 8.58
C VAL A 815 -4.19 7.23 7.53
N PHE A 816 -5.42 7.73 7.54
CA PHE A 816 -6.47 7.41 6.57
C PHE A 816 -7.03 8.69 5.94
N ASP A 817 -7.41 8.63 4.67
CA ASP A 817 -8.09 9.73 4.00
C ASP A 817 -9.54 9.88 4.49
N PRO A 818 -10.26 10.97 4.14
CA PRO A 818 -11.65 11.16 4.54
C PRO A 818 -12.63 10.08 4.02
N THR A 819 -12.20 9.24 3.08
CA THR A 819 -12.94 8.09 2.56
C THR A 819 -12.47 6.77 3.18
N CYS A 820 -11.72 6.84 4.28
CA CYS A 820 -11.23 5.72 5.07
C CYS A 820 -10.21 4.83 4.34
N ARG A 821 -9.52 5.32 3.31
CA ARG A 821 -8.45 4.55 2.64
C ARG A 821 -7.11 4.77 3.35
N PRO A 822 -6.27 3.73 3.52
CA PRO A 822 -4.98 3.88 4.19
C PRO A 822 -4.00 4.74 3.39
N CYS A 823 -3.50 5.80 4.02
CA CYS A 823 -2.52 6.75 3.48
C CYS A 823 -1.07 6.36 3.80
N GLY A 824 -0.83 5.83 4.99
CA GLY A 824 0.50 5.43 5.44
C GLY A 824 0.62 5.34 6.95
N VAL A 825 1.83 5.04 7.44
CA VAL A 825 2.13 4.92 8.87
C VAL A 825 3.29 5.83 9.23
N LEU A 826 3.08 6.69 10.23
CA LEU A 826 4.15 7.45 10.87
C LEU A 826 4.80 6.56 11.95
N PRO A 827 6.15 6.50 12.01
CA PRO A 827 6.85 5.59 12.90
C PRO A 827 6.68 5.99 14.37
N LYS A 828 6.74 5.00 15.28
CA LYS A 828 6.92 5.25 16.71
C LYS A 828 8.35 5.74 17.00
N VAL A 829 8.51 6.48 18.09
CA VAL A 829 9.84 6.92 18.55
C VAL A 829 10.57 5.77 19.24
N ASP A 830 9.87 5.03 20.11
CA ASP A 830 10.38 3.87 20.85
C ASP A 830 9.44 2.67 20.59
N LYS A 831 10.00 1.57 20.08
CA LYS A 831 9.19 0.39 19.74
C LYS A 831 8.58 -0.27 20.99
N ASP A 832 9.25 -0.16 22.14
CA ASP A 832 8.90 -0.87 23.38
C ASP A 832 7.88 -0.13 24.25
N GLN A 833 7.64 1.15 23.99
CA GLN A 833 6.63 1.94 24.71
C GLN A 833 5.25 1.86 24.02
N PRO A 834 4.14 1.87 24.78
CA PRO A 834 2.81 1.95 24.17
C PRO A 834 2.60 3.33 23.52
N LEU A 835 1.86 3.39 22.42
CA LEU A 835 1.39 4.62 21.79
C LEU A 835 -0.11 4.71 22.05
N THR A 836 -0.53 5.64 22.92
CA THR A 836 -1.86 5.62 23.54
C THR A 836 -2.84 6.55 22.85
N THR A 837 -2.41 7.75 22.46
CA THR A 837 -3.29 8.71 21.79
C THR A 837 -2.49 9.72 20.99
N CYS A 838 -3.16 10.42 20.09
CA CYS A 838 -2.60 11.50 19.28
C CYS A 838 -3.60 12.65 19.13
N MET A 839 -3.10 13.87 18.96
CA MET A 839 -3.95 15.05 18.72
C MET A 839 -3.23 16.10 17.87
N LEU A 840 -3.97 16.77 16.98
CA LEU A 840 -3.47 17.93 16.26
C LEU A 840 -3.66 19.18 17.12
N ALA A 841 -2.60 19.95 17.33
CA ALA A 841 -2.60 21.19 18.10
C ALA A 841 -1.56 22.18 17.55
N GLY A 842 -1.23 23.22 18.32
CA GLY A 842 -0.45 24.38 17.87
C GLY A 842 -1.33 25.44 17.19
N GLU A 843 -0.77 26.64 16.98
CA GLU A 843 -1.52 27.83 16.54
C GLU A 843 -2.38 27.62 15.28
N ASP A 844 -1.96 26.70 14.39
CA ASP A 844 -2.64 26.37 13.14
C ASP A 844 -3.21 24.94 13.09
N HIS A 845 -3.16 24.19 14.20
CA HIS A 845 -3.60 22.79 14.30
C HIS A 845 -2.93 21.85 13.29
N SER A 846 -1.67 22.13 12.94
CA SER A 846 -0.89 21.28 12.02
C SER A 846 0.25 20.54 12.69
N THR A 847 0.40 20.66 14.01
CA THR A 847 1.39 19.90 14.77
C THR A 847 0.71 18.70 15.40
N LEU A 848 1.13 17.50 15.00
CA LEU A 848 0.68 16.24 15.58
C LEU A 848 1.44 15.96 16.87
N TYR A 849 0.72 15.86 17.98
CA TYR A 849 1.23 15.39 19.25
C TYR A 849 0.88 13.92 19.45
N ILE A 850 1.77 13.17 20.10
CA ILE A 850 1.54 11.78 20.49
C ILE A 850 1.88 11.58 21.96
N ALA A 851 1.06 10.82 22.66
CA ALA A 851 1.40 10.25 23.96
C ALA A 851 1.99 8.86 23.79
N HIS A 852 3.19 8.67 24.34
CA HIS A 852 4.00 7.50 24.09
C HIS A 852 4.65 7.00 25.39
N GLY A 853 3.90 6.18 26.13
CA GLY A 853 4.30 5.67 27.44
C GLY A 853 4.47 6.79 28.47
N LYS A 854 5.73 7.14 28.76
CA LYS A 854 6.10 8.15 29.77
C LYS A 854 6.47 9.51 29.18
N LYS A 855 6.25 9.68 27.87
CA LYS A 855 6.70 10.86 27.12
C LYS A 855 5.61 11.36 26.19
N ILE A 856 5.67 12.65 25.88
CA ILE A 856 4.88 13.29 24.83
C ILE A 856 5.85 13.83 23.79
N TYR A 857 5.55 13.54 22.52
CA TYR A 857 6.29 14.06 21.38
C TYR A 857 5.38 14.89 20.49
N ARG A 858 5.97 15.74 19.66
CA ARG A 858 5.27 16.48 18.61
C ARG A 858 5.99 16.37 17.28
N ARG A 859 5.26 16.60 16.19
CA ARG A 859 5.80 16.69 14.84
C ARG A 859 4.99 17.67 14.02
N LYS A 860 5.66 18.61 13.35
CA LYS A 860 4.99 19.52 12.41
C LYS A 860 4.65 18.78 11.11
N LEU A 861 3.45 19.00 10.60
CA LEU A 861 2.95 18.41 9.35
C LEU A 861 2.42 19.51 8.41
N THR A 862 2.31 19.23 7.12
CA THR A 862 1.72 20.13 6.12
C THR A 862 0.21 19.97 6.05
N VAL A 863 -0.49 20.05 7.19
CA VAL A 863 -1.96 20.02 7.22
C VAL A 863 -2.49 21.27 6.51
N THR A 864 -2.78 21.17 5.21
CA THR A 864 -3.28 22.30 4.42
C THR A 864 -4.76 22.59 4.70
N LYS A 865 -5.13 23.85 4.53
CA LYS A 865 -6.50 24.39 4.67
C LYS A 865 -7.41 23.99 3.52
#